data_AF-A0A1A8SAU1-F1
#
_entry.id   AF-A0A1A8SAU1-F1
#
_cell.length_a   1.000
_cell.length_b   1.000
_cell.length_c   1.000
_cell.angle_alpha   90.00
_cell.angle_beta   90.00
_cell.angle_gamma   90.00
#
_symmetry.space_group_name_H-M   'P 1'
#
loop_
_entity.id
_entity.type
_entity.pdbx_description
1 polymer ?
#
loop_
_entity_poly.entity_id
_entity_poly.type
_entity_poly.pdbx_seq_one_letter_code
_entity_poly.pdbx_strand_id
1 'polypeptide(L)'
;METEEEQHITTLLCMGFPDPDVIRKALRLAKNDINEAVALLTNESPGLGYGYEPMESGPSSGLGSSGDGESSGRTGTTGFDPPPAYHDVVDTEQSNDENGNCSGGSMEFPTTNLYELESRVFTDHWSIPYKREESLGKCLIASTCLARHGLADADENCKRFVDRCMPEAFKKLLTSSAVHKWGTEIHEGIYNMLMLLVELVAERVKQDPVPVNLMGVLTMALNPDNEYHFKNRMKPCQRNWAEVFGDEANIFAVSPSNTYQKEPHGWLVDLVNRFGELGGFSAIQTKLNSEDIEIACVSALVQPLGVCAEYLNSSLVQPMLDPVIHKTITYVQNLEEKDLKDKRLVSIPDLLSAIKLLCMRFQRELVAVVDDLRLDTLLRMLKTPHFSTKMNSLKEVTKLIEESTVSKSVKNAIDTDKLLDWLVENSVLSIALEGNIDQAQYCERIKGIIELLGSKLSLDELSKIWRIQAGQSSTVIENIHTIIAAAAVKFSFDQLTHLFVLIQKSWEVESDRVRQKLLSLIGRIGREARSETTTGKVLEVLWELAHLPTLPTSLVQQALEEHLGILSDAYAVKETVKRNYIIKCIEDIKKASQQSVPQAVWVVPALRQLHEITRSFIKQTYQKQDKSIIQDLKKNFEIVKLITGSLVCCHRLAVTASGRNGLSASTLVDGRYTYQEYLDSHLRFLAFFLQEASLYLVWSRAKELWECLVTGPDVCELDREMCFEWFTKGQHDLESDVQQQLFKEKILKLEPYEITMNGFSLFKTFFENVNLCDHRLKRQGTQLCVERLDLQGMDFIWRIAMETPDEEIANEAIQLIITYSYTNLNPKMKKDSVSLHKKFIADCYKRLEAASSALGGPTLTHAVTKATKMLTATAMPTVATSVQSPSRYRGGFGSTKLVIIERLLLLAERYVITIEDLYSFPRTILPHGASFNGHPVALHITYESTKDTFTLETHSNETIGSIRWKIAEHLSCPVDNVQIFANDSVLTMNRDQKLLSQLGFSDEQSLTVKSSGTGTPSGSSESSASASSSSSSAVFNSAYALEQEKALPGVVMALVCNVFEMLYQLANLDEPR
;
A
#
# COMPACT_ATOMS: atom_id res chain seq x y z
N MET A 1 -11.17 -13.64 -16.49
CA MET A 1 -10.19 -13.53 -15.39
C MET A 1 -9.21 -14.65 -15.67
N GLU A 2 -8.14 -14.36 -16.41
CA GLU A 2 -7.10 -15.35 -16.72
C GLU A 2 -6.39 -15.74 -15.43
N THR A 3 -6.00 -17.00 -15.31
CA THR A 3 -5.31 -17.51 -14.12
C THR A 3 -3.87 -17.00 -14.09
N GLU A 4 -3.29 -16.85 -12.89
CA GLU A 4 -1.92 -16.35 -12.68
C GLU A 4 -0.87 -17.14 -13.50
N GLU A 5 -1.13 -18.45 -13.73
CA GLU A 5 -0.33 -19.32 -14.58
C GLU A 5 -0.36 -18.91 -16.07
N GLU A 6 -1.51 -18.45 -16.61
CA GLU A 6 -1.62 -17.98 -18.00
C GLU A 6 -0.87 -16.66 -18.24
N GLN A 7 -0.84 -15.76 -17.25
CA GLN A 7 -0.05 -14.52 -17.32
C GLN A 7 1.45 -14.82 -17.33
N HIS A 8 1.91 -15.78 -16.53
CA HIS A 8 3.31 -16.18 -16.50
C HIS A 8 3.75 -16.89 -17.78
N ILE A 9 2.89 -17.72 -18.37
CA ILE A 9 3.14 -18.33 -19.69
C ILE A 9 3.28 -17.25 -20.76
N THR A 10 2.37 -16.28 -20.78
CA THR A 10 2.40 -15.16 -21.75
C THR A 10 3.68 -14.33 -21.60
N THR A 11 4.09 -14.06 -20.36
CA THR A 11 5.32 -13.33 -20.05
C THR A 11 6.56 -14.07 -20.58
N LEU A 12 6.64 -15.39 -20.38
CA LEU A 12 7.76 -16.20 -20.84
C LEU A 12 7.78 -16.38 -22.37
N LEU A 13 6.63 -16.41 -23.03
CA LEU A 13 6.53 -16.35 -24.50
C LEU A 13 7.07 -15.01 -25.03
N CYS A 14 6.74 -13.90 -24.36
CA CYS A 14 7.27 -12.57 -24.71
C CYS A 14 8.79 -12.43 -24.47
N MET A 15 9.37 -13.25 -23.59
CA MET A 15 10.83 -13.32 -23.36
C MET A 15 11.58 -14.17 -24.40
N GLY A 16 10.87 -14.72 -25.40
CA GLY A 16 11.46 -15.40 -26.56
C GLY A 16 11.55 -16.92 -26.45
N PHE A 17 10.99 -17.54 -25.40
CA PHE A 17 10.87 -19.00 -25.31
C PHE A 17 9.70 -19.46 -26.21
N PRO A 18 9.91 -20.32 -27.22
CA PRO A 18 8.90 -20.54 -28.26
C PRO A 18 7.86 -21.62 -27.95
N ASP A 19 8.05 -22.44 -26.90
CA ASP A 19 7.23 -23.63 -26.64
C ASP A 19 6.39 -23.51 -25.34
N PRO A 20 5.06 -23.32 -25.44
CA PRO A 20 4.16 -23.20 -24.29
C PRO A 20 4.11 -24.44 -23.39
N ASP A 21 4.35 -25.64 -23.95
CA ASP A 21 4.30 -26.89 -23.18
C ASP A 21 5.55 -27.04 -22.30
N VAL A 22 6.71 -26.58 -22.80
CA VAL A 22 7.96 -26.53 -22.04
C VAL A 22 7.90 -25.45 -20.97
N ILE A 23 7.32 -24.28 -21.29
CA ILE A 23 7.08 -23.19 -20.32
C ILE A 23 6.16 -23.66 -19.18
N ARG A 24 5.05 -24.32 -19.49
CA ARG A 24 4.15 -24.88 -18.44
C ARG A 24 4.84 -25.92 -17.58
N LYS A 25 5.70 -26.75 -18.17
CA LYS A 25 6.48 -27.73 -17.41
C LYS A 25 7.53 -27.06 -16.51
N ALA A 26 8.21 -26.02 -16.99
CA ALA A 26 9.17 -25.25 -16.21
C ALA A 26 8.50 -24.49 -15.06
N LEU A 27 7.38 -23.82 -15.31
CA LEU A 27 6.58 -23.15 -14.27
C LEU A 27 6.05 -24.14 -13.22
N ARG A 28 5.60 -25.34 -13.62
CA ARG A 28 5.20 -26.38 -12.65
C ARG A 28 6.35 -26.86 -11.78
N LEU A 29 7.54 -27.03 -12.36
CA LEU A 29 8.75 -27.45 -11.62
C LEU A 29 9.26 -26.33 -10.69
N ALA A 30 9.13 -25.08 -11.12
CA ALA A 30 9.44 -23.86 -10.38
C ALA A 30 8.31 -23.35 -9.47
N LYS A 31 7.22 -24.13 -9.29
CA LYS A 31 6.05 -23.76 -8.47
C LYS A 31 5.48 -22.36 -8.78
N ASN A 32 5.36 -22.03 -10.07
CA ASN A 32 4.93 -20.74 -10.63
C ASN A 32 5.89 -19.55 -10.40
N ASP A 33 7.13 -19.76 -9.96
CA ASP A 33 8.16 -18.71 -9.98
C ASP A 33 8.74 -18.53 -11.39
N ILE A 34 8.54 -17.34 -11.98
CA ILE A 34 9.03 -17.01 -13.33
C ILE A 34 10.57 -17.11 -13.39
N ASN A 35 11.31 -16.66 -12.38
CA ASN A 35 12.77 -16.58 -12.44
C ASN A 35 13.39 -17.97 -12.40
N GLU A 36 12.85 -18.85 -11.55
CA GLU A 36 13.28 -20.24 -11.45
C GLU A 36 12.85 -21.04 -12.70
N ALA A 37 11.69 -20.71 -13.29
CA ALA A 37 11.29 -21.26 -14.59
C ALA A 37 12.20 -20.80 -15.74
N VAL A 38 12.65 -19.54 -15.75
CA VAL A 38 13.64 -19.04 -16.72
C VAL A 38 14.96 -19.79 -16.56
N ALA A 39 15.46 -19.98 -15.32
CA ALA A 39 16.69 -20.72 -15.07
C ALA A 39 16.62 -22.19 -15.56
N LEU A 40 15.46 -22.83 -15.40
CA LEU A 40 15.19 -24.17 -15.95
C LEU A 40 15.09 -24.18 -17.48
N LEU A 41 14.55 -23.11 -18.09
CA LEU A 41 14.42 -22.96 -19.54
C LEU A 41 15.75 -22.59 -20.22
N THR A 42 16.67 -21.94 -19.50
CA THR A 42 18.00 -21.53 -19.99
C THR A 42 19.10 -22.55 -19.68
N ASN A 43 18.79 -23.67 -19.01
CA ASN A 43 19.78 -24.68 -18.56
C ASN A 43 20.92 -24.09 -17.70
N GLU A 44 20.67 -22.98 -16.99
CA GLU A 44 21.61 -22.43 -16.02
C GLU A 44 21.29 -23.00 -14.63
N SER A 45 21.84 -24.18 -14.32
CA SER A 45 21.82 -24.71 -12.95
C SER A 45 22.64 -23.80 -12.02
N PRO A 46 22.08 -23.26 -10.92
CA PRO A 46 22.86 -22.54 -9.93
C PRO A 46 23.69 -23.54 -9.13
N GLY A 47 25.01 -23.52 -9.32
CA GLY A 47 25.94 -24.30 -8.52
C GLY A 47 26.07 -23.71 -7.11
N LEU A 48 25.29 -24.20 -6.15
CA LEU A 48 25.57 -24.09 -4.71
C LEU A 48 25.08 -25.36 -3.99
N GLY A 49 25.94 -26.37 -3.91
CA GLY A 49 25.80 -27.47 -2.97
C GLY A 49 26.49 -27.12 -1.65
N TYR A 50 25.73 -26.61 -0.68
CA TYR A 50 26.03 -26.75 0.76
C TYR A 50 24.70 -26.90 1.49
N GLY A 51 24.24 -28.14 1.58
CA GLY A 51 23.12 -28.53 2.43
C GLY A 51 23.59 -28.64 3.89
N TYR A 52 22.98 -27.84 4.75
CA TYR A 52 22.92 -28.09 6.18
C TYR A 52 21.92 -29.24 6.42
N GLU A 53 22.37 -30.36 6.98
CA GLU A 53 21.49 -31.31 7.67
C GLU A 53 21.70 -31.18 9.19
N PRO A 54 20.64 -31.14 10.01
CA PRO A 54 20.75 -31.18 11.46
C PRO A 54 20.49 -32.59 12.00
N MET A 55 21.40 -33.16 12.80
CA MET A 55 21.00 -34.13 13.84
C MET A 55 22.09 -34.38 14.91
N GLU A 56 21.69 -34.12 16.17
CA GLU A 56 21.90 -34.88 17.42
C GLU A 56 23.27 -35.48 17.82
N SER A 57 23.83 -34.86 18.87
CA SER A 57 24.40 -35.44 20.11
C SER A 57 25.30 -36.70 20.12
N GLY A 58 26.51 -36.54 20.69
CA GLY A 58 27.15 -37.53 21.58
C GLY A 58 28.56 -38.02 21.18
N PRO A 59 29.45 -38.39 22.12
CA PRO A 59 30.82 -37.83 22.13
C PRO A 59 31.99 -38.85 22.04
N SER A 60 33.18 -38.26 21.83
CA SER A 60 34.49 -38.59 22.43
C SER A 60 35.49 -39.55 21.75
N SER A 61 36.78 -39.17 21.93
CA SER A 61 38.04 -39.93 21.76
C SER A 61 38.64 -39.90 20.34
N GLY A 62 39.91 -39.63 20.06
CA GLY A 62 41.12 -39.40 20.85
C GLY A 62 42.36 -39.76 19.99
N LEU A 63 43.46 -39.01 20.17
CA LEU A 63 44.88 -39.36 19.94
C LEU A 63 45.46 -39.69 18.53
N GLY A 64 46.63 -39.09 18.27
CA GLY A 64 47.86 -39.76 17.79
C GLY A 64 48.08 -39.78 16.28
N SER A 65 48.94 -38.93 15.69
CA SER A 65 50.42 -38.95 15.66
C SER A 65 51.04 -39.98 14.71
N SER A 66 51.77 -39.45 13.71
CA SER A 66 53.05 -39.92 13.15
C SER A 66 53.10 -41.11 12.19
N GLY A 67 53.84 -40.91 11.08
CA GLY A 67 54.86 -41.88 10.64
C GLY A 67 54.87 -42.26 9.16
N ASP A 68 55.72 -41.57 8.40
CA ASP A 68 56.64 -41.99 7.31
C ASP A 68 56.47 -43.34 6.58
N GLY A 69 56.67 -43.30 5.26
CA GLY A 69 57.04 -44.47 4.46
C GLY A 69 56.98 -44.27 2.94
N GLU A 70 58.07 -43.78 2.34
CA GLU A 70 58.30 -43.74 0.89
C GLU A 70 58.33 -45.13 0.24
N SER A 71 57.78 -45.27 -0.98
CA SER A 71 58.46 -45.89 -2.14
C SER A 71 57.52 -46.05 -3.37
N SER A 72 57.81 -45.23 -4.38
CA SER A 72 57.85 -45.47 -5.85
C SER A 72 56.64 -45.96 -6.66
N GLY A 73 56.28 -45.17 -7.70
CA GLY A 73 55.61 -45.69 -8.91
C GLY A 73 54.68 -44.75 -9.72
N ARG A 74 55.22 -43.68 -10.33
CA ARG A 74 54.74 -42.95 -11.54
C ARG A 74 53.27 -43.10 -12.00
N THR A 75 52.52 -41.98 -12.06
CA THR A 75 51.95 -41.33 -13.28
C THR A 75 51.00 -40.17 -12.91
N GLY A 76 51.05 -39.06 -13.67
CA GLY A 76 49.93 -38.11 -13.82
C GLY A 76 49.92 -36.86 -12.93
N THR A 77 50.68 -35.84 -13.32
CA THR A 77 50.62 -34.45 -12.82
C THR A 77 49.30 -33.75 -13.19
N THR A 78 48.65 -33.09 -12.23
CA THR A 78 47.83 -31.86 -12.39
C THR A 78 47.59 -31.26 -11.00
N GLY A 79 48.60 -30.53 -10.50
CA GLY A 79 48.44 -29.57 -9.40
C GLY A 79 48.48 -28.16 -9.99
N PHE A 80 47.51 -27.32 -9.62
CA PHE A 80 47.55 -25.88 -9.87
C PHE A 80 48.60 -25.26 -8.95
N ASP A 81 49.66 -24.71 -9.53
CA ASP A 81 50.58 -23.80 -8.83
C ASP A 81 49.92 -22.41 -8.65
N PRO A 82 50.26 -21.67 -7.58
CA PRO A 82 49.81 -20.28 -7.43
C PRO A 82 50.46 -19.39 -8.51
N PRO A 83 49.78 -18.32 -8.97
CA PRO A 83 50.34 -17.42 -9.96
C PRO A 83 51.56 -16.65 -9.39
N PRO A 84 52.57 -16.32 -10.21
CA PRO A 84 53.78 -15.66 -9.75
C PRO A 84 53.54 -14.18 -9.38
N ALA A 85 54.43 -13.63 -8.56
CA ALA A 85 54.37 -12.23 -8.13
C ALA A 85 54.65 -11.28 -9.30
N TYR A 86 54.06 -10.07 -9.25
CA TYR A 86 54.10 -9.05 -10.31
C TYR A 86 55.50 -8.81 -10.91
N HIS A 87 56.57 -8.93 -10.12
CA HIS A 87 57.95 -8.73 -10.57
C HIS A 87 58.41 -9.69 -11.66
N ASP A 88 57.98 -10.95 -11.64
CA ASP A 88 58.46 -11.97 -12.58
C ASP A 88 57.92 -11.78 -14.00
N VAL A 89 57.00 -10.83 -14.21
CA VAL A 89 56.32 -10.61 -15.49
C VAL A 89 56.66 -9.26 -16.14
N VAL A 90 57.31 -8.33 -15.42
CA VAL A 90 57.66 -6.99 -15.97
C VAL A 90 59.03 -6.99 -16.65
N ASP A 91 59.96 -7.84 -16.22
CA ASP A 91 61.33 -7.86 -16.77
C ASP A 91 61.46 -8.58 -18.12
N THR A 92 60.42 -9.28 -18.58
CA THR A 92 60.47 -10.07 -19.83
C THR A 92 60.18 -9.27 -21.10
N GLU A 93 59.84 -7.98 -21.03
CA GLU A 93 59.57 -7.14 -22.21
C GLU A 93 60.80 -6.36 -22.73
N GLN A 94 62.00 -6.55 -22.17
CA GLN A 94 63.24 -5.92 -22.67
C GLN A 94 64.29 -6.96 -23.13
N SER A 95 63.97 -7.78 -24.13
CA SER A 95 65.02 -8.37 -24.98
C SER A 95 64.50 -8.84 -26.34
N ASN A 96 64.94 -8.12 -27.38
CA ASN A 96 65.17 -8.53 -28.77
C ASN A 96 64.16 -9.48 -29.43
N ASP A 97 63.36 -8.93 -30.35
CA ASP A 97 63.01 -9.66 -31.57
C ASP A 97 63.09 -8.74 -32.80
N GLU A 98 64.18 -8.92 -33.55
CA GLU A 98 64.35 -8.46 -34.93
C GLU A 98 63.44 -9.29 -35.85
N ASN A 99 62.18 -8.89 -36.02
CA ASN A 99 61.49 -9.04 -37.31
C ASN A 99 60.17 -8.27 -37.31
N GLY A 100 60.08 -7.33 -38.25
CA GLY A 100 58.97 -6.40 -38.35
C GLY A 100 57.62 -7.07 -38.56
N ASN A 101 56.70 -6.84 -37.62
CA ASN A 101 55.33 -6.47 -37.93
C ASN A 101 54.68 -5.69 -36.76
N CYS A 102 55.16 -4.47 -36.50
CA CYS A 102 54.40 -3.49 -35.72
C CYS A 102 53.23 -2.98 -36.58
N SER A 103 52.13 -3.71 -36.60
CA SER A 103 50.84 -3.14 -36.98
C SER A 103 50.34 -2.31 -35.79
N GLY A 104 50.31 -0.99 -35.95
CA GLY A 104 49.89 -0.05 -34.91
C GLY A 104 48.50 -0.37 -34.35
N GLY A 105 48.42 -0.57 -33.03
CA GLY A 105 47.17 -0.42 -32.30
C GLY A 105 46.81 1.06 -32.31
N SER A 106 45.59 1.40 -32.75
CA SER A 106 45.12 2.78 -32.76
C SER A 106 45.28 3.41 -31.38
N MET A 107 45.67 4.68 -31.34
CA MET A 107 45.76 5.51 -30.14
C MET A 107 44.35 5.88 -29.63
N GLU A 108 43.40 4.96 -29.75
CA GLU A 108 41.97 5.18 -29.60
C GLU A 108 41.47 4.60 -28.28
N PHE A 109 40.62 5.35 -27.60
CA PHE A 109 40.06 4.92 -26.32
C PHE A 109 39.05 3.76 -26.49
N PRO A 110 39.09 2.70 -25.65
CA PRO A 110 38.24 1.52 -25.78
C PRO A 110 36.79 1.82 -25.36
N THR A 111 36.05 2.44 -26.27
CA THR A 111 34.70 2.99 -26.02
C THR A 111 33.67 1.91 -25.69
N THR A 112 33.77 0.73 -26.31
CA THR A 112 32.89 -0.42 -26.01
C THR A 112 33.04 -0.91 -24.57
N ASN A 113 34.27 -0.99 -24.08
CA ASN A 113 34.56 -1.37 -22.69
C ASN A 113 34.07 -0.31 -21.71
N LEU A 114 34.12 0.98 -22.07
CA LEU A 114 33.54 2.05 -21.24
C LEU A 114 32.03 1.88 -21.05
N TYR A 115 31.29 1.63 -22.14
CA TYR A 115 29.84 1.41 -22.05
C TYR A 115 29.46 0.18 -21.24
N GLU A 116 30.21 -0.92 -21.42
CA GLU A 116 30.04 -2.12 -20.60
C GLU A 116 30.28 -1.80 -19.11
N LEU A 117 31.35 -1.07 -18.79
CA LEU A 117 31.68 -0.70 -17.41
C LEU A 117 30.61 0.20 -16.79
N GLU A 118 30.15 1.23 -17.51
CA GLU A 118 29.07 2.10 -17.05
C GLU A 118 27.78 1.32 -16.77
N SER A 119 27.44 0.35 -17.61
CA SER A 119 26.24 -0.49 -17.43
C SER A 119 26.28 -1.34 -16.15
N ARG A 120 27.48 -1.67 -15.66
CA ARG A 120 27.69 -2.47 -14.44
C ARG A 120 27.90 -1.60 -13.20
N VAL A 121 28.65 -0.51 -13.30
CA VAL A 121 29.04 0.30 -12.14
C VAL A 121 27.86 1.07 -11.56
N PHE A 122 26.88 1.49 -12.37
CA PHE A 122 25.73 2.27 -11.89
C PHE A 122 24.51 1.43 -11.46
N THR A 123 24.67 0.13 -11.22
CA THR A 123 23.63 -0.78 -10.68
C THR A 123 23.96 -1.25 -9.26
N ASP A 124 22.93 -1.66 -8.50
CA ASP A 124 23.11 -2.11 -7.10
C ASP A 124 23.76 -3.51 -7.02
N HIS A 125 23.49 -4.37 -8.00
CA HIS A 125 24.08 -5.70 -8.14
C HIS A 125 25.09 -5.70 -9.29
N TRP A 126 26.33 -5.35 -9.00
CA TRP A 126 27.41 -5.28 -9.98
C TRP A 126 28.36 -6.48 -9.86
N SER A 127 28.90 -6.92 -11.00
CA SER A 127 30.05 -7.85 -11.03
C SER A 127 31.34 -7.03 -11.06
N ILE A 128 32.30 -7.45 -10.24
CA ILE A 128 33.55 -6.71 -10.01
C ILE A 128 34.48 -6.91 -11.22
N PRO A 129 34.82 -5.87 -11.99
CA PRO A 129 35.82 -5.95 -13.03
C PRO A 129 37.19 -5.64 -12.41
N TYR A 130 37.93 -6.68 -12.04
CA TYR A 130 39.20 -6.56 -11.31
C TYR A 130 40.42 -7.09 -12.07
N LYS A 131 40.23 -7.62 -13.29
CA LYS A 131 41.34 -8.12 -14.11
C LYS A 131 41.80 -7.07 -15.12
N ARG A 132 43.08 -7.16 -15.51
CA ARG A 132 43.72 -6.23 -16.46
C ARG A 132 43.08 -6.29 -17.85
N GLU A 133 42.58 -7.46 -18.24
CA GLU A 133 41.98 -7.75 -19.54
C GLU A 133 40.48 -7.40 -19.59
N GLU A 134 39.89 -7.09 -18.44
CA GLU A 134 38.51 -6.65 -18.30
C GLU A 134 38.36 -5.14 -18.50
N SER A 135 37.11 -4.68 -18.55
CA SER A 135 36.76 -3.34 -19.00
C SER A 135 37.37 -2.22 -18.16
N LEU A 136 37.50 -2.39 -16.83
CA LEU A 136 38.19 -1.41 -15.98
C LEU A 136 39.69 -1.34 -16.30
N GLY A 137 40.38 -2.49 -16.40
CA GLY A 137 41.81 -2.56 -16.69
C GLY A 137 42.16 -1.99 -18.07
N LYS A 138 41.37 -2.33 -19.10
CA LYS A 138 41.53 -1.79 -20.46
C LYS A 138 41.34 -0.28 -20.52
N CYS A 139 40.31 0.25 -19.87
CA CYS A 139 40.08 1.69 -19.81
C CYS A 139 41.21 2.42 -19.05
N LEU A 140 41.73 1.86 -17.95
CA LEU A 140 42.87 2.44 -17.21
C LEU A 140 44.13 2.48 -18.08
N ILE A 141 44.50 1.37 -18.73
CA ILE A 141 45.70 1.30 -19.59
C ILE A 141 45.61 2.29 -20.76
N ALA A 142 44.46 2.33 -21.44
CA ALA A 142 44.25 3.27 -22.55
C ALA A 142 44.31 4.73 -22.08
N SER A 143 43.70 5.04 -20.93
CA SER A 143 43.80 6.37 -20.31
C SER A 143 45.26 6.74 -20.01
N THR A 144 46.06 5.80 -19.49
CA THR A 144 47.48 6.04 -19.18
C THR A 144 48.28 6.31 -20.45
N CYS A 145 48.00 5.56 -21.53
CA CYS A 145 48.64 5.78 -22.82
C CYS A 145 48.31 7.17 -23.40
N LEU A 146 47.03 7.56 -23.38
CA LEU A 146 46.59 8.89 -23.81
C LEU A 146 47.19 10.00 -22.92
N ALA A 147 47.27 9.76 -21.61
CA ALA A 147 47.88 10.68 -20.67
C ALA A 147 49.34 10.90 -21.02
N ARG A 148 50.16 9.86 -21.24
CA ARG A 148 51.58 10.02 -21.63
C ARG A 148 51.80 10.91 -22.86
N HIS A 149 50.84 10.96 -23.78
CA HIS A 149 50.91 11.75 -25.01
C HIS A 149 50.21 13.13 -24.90
N GLY A 150 49.65 13.47 -23.73
CA GLY A 150 48.93 14.72 -23.54
C GLY A 150 47.56 14.79 -24.21
N LEU A 151 46.98 13.62 -24.55
CA LEU A 151 45.72 13.52 -25.31
C LEU A 151 44.52 13.08 -24.44
N ALA A 152 44.74 12.78 -23.15
CA ALA A 152 43.69 12.27 -22.26
C ALA A 152 42.49 13.20 -22.12
N ASP A 153 42.70 14.51 -22.10
CA ASP A 153 41.63 15.51 -21.98
C ASP A 153 40.98 15.84 -23.33
N ALA A 154 41.66 15.51 -24.44
CA ALA A 154 41.17 15.74 -25.79
C ALA A 154 40.22 14.63 -26.28
N ASP A 155 40.32 13.43 -25.69
CA ASP A 155 39.41 12.31 -25.94
C ASP A 155 38.20 12.38 -24.99
N GLU A 156 37.01 12.61 -25.54
CA GLU A 156 35.76 12.74 -24.78
C GLU A 156 35.40 11.47 -23.98
N ASN A 157 35.73 10.28 -24.48
CA ASN A 157 35.42 9.03 -23.80
C ASN A 157 36.39 8.78 -22.64
N CYS A 158 37.67 9.09 -22.82
CA CYS A 158 38.68 9.09 -21.78
C CYS A 158 38.30 10.05 -20.65
N LYS A 159 37.93 11.29 -20.99
CA LYS A 159 37.45 12.28 -20.02
C LYS A 159 36.21 11.79 -19.27
N ARG A 160 35.21 11.26 -19.98
CA ARG A 160 33.99 10.69 -19.38
C ARG A 160 34.30 9.53 -18.42
N PHE A 161 35.25 8.68 -18.77
CA PHE A 161 35.70 7.60 -17.90
C PHE A 161 36.32 8.16 -16.61
N VAL A 162 37.27 9.09 -16.72
CA VAL A 162 37.99 9.69 -15.58
C VAL A 162 37.07 10.50 -14.66
N ASP A 163 36.16 11.30 -15.23
CA ASP A 163 35.32 12.23 -14.46
C ASP A 163 34.07 11.56 -13.84
N ARG A 164 33.61 10.43 -14.37
CA ARG A 164 32.32 9.83 -13.98
C ARG A 164 32.40 8.35 -13.61
N CYS A 165 32.91 7.51 -14.51
CA CYS A 165 32.82 6.06 -14.34
C CYS A 165 33.86 5.52 -13.35
N MET A 166 35.11 5.97 -13.47
CA MET A 166 36.22 5.55 -12.61
C MET A 166 36.01 5.90 -11.12
N PRO A 167 35.59 7.13 -10.73
CA PRO A 167 35.38 7.46 -9.33
C PRO A 167 34.35 6.53 -8.66
N GLU A 168 33.24 6.24 -9.33
CA GLU A 168 32.20 5.35 -8.79
C GLU A 168 32.68 3.89 -8.72
N ALA A 169 33.42 3.42 -9.73
CA ALA A 169 34.01 2.08 -9.73
C ALA A 169 34.94 1.88 -8.53
N PHE A 170 35.91 2.78 -8.33
CA PHE A 170 36.84 2.68 -7.20
C PHE A 170 36.17 2.91 -5.85
N LYS A 171 35.11 3.72 -5.78
CA LYS A 171 34.32 3.88 -4.56
C LYS A 171 33.70 2.55 -4.14
N LYS A 172 33.05 1.84 -5.07
CA LYS A 172 32.50 0.51 -4.79
C LYS A 172 33.57 -0.52 -4.46
N LEU A 173 34.74 -0.46 -5.10
CA LEU A 173 35.87 -1.36 -4.82
C LEU A 173 36.49 -1.15 -3.44
N LEU A 174 36.53 0.09 -2.94
CA LEU A 174 37.33 0.46 -1.77
C LEU A 174 36.51 0.70 -0.49
N THR A 175 35.24 1.11 -0.61
CA THR A 175 34.44 1.55 0.54
C THR A 175 33.21 0.69 0.82
N SER A 176 32.92 -0.31 -0.01
CA SER A 176 31.76 -1.19 0.20
C SER A 176 32.00 -2.20 1.31
N SER A 177 31.01 -2.44 2.18
CA SER A 177 31.10 -3.51 3.19
C SER A 177 31.20 -4.92 2.56
N ALA A 178 30.83 -5.06 1.28
CA ALA A 178 30.98 -6.30 0.51
C ALA A 178 32.44 -6.73 0.34
N VAL A 179 33.39 -5.79 0.44
CA VAL A 179 34.84 -6.05 0.33
C VAL A 179 35.30 -7.15 1.28
N HIS A 180 34.69 -7.23 2.47
CA HIS A 180 35.02 -8.24 3.48
C HIS A 180 34.66 -9.67 3.09
N LYS A 181 33.79 -9.85 2.08
CA LYS A 181 33.29 -11.15 1.59
C LYS A 181 34.01 -11.65 0.35
N TRP A 182 34.88 -10.84 -0.27
CA TRP A 182 35.55 -11.20 -1.52
C TRP A 182 36.72 -12.17 -1.29
N GLY A 183 36.97 -13.01 -2.29
CA GLY A 183 38.10 -13.95 -2.27
C GLY A 183 39.44 -13.26 -2.52
N THR A 184 40.54 -13.93 -2.15
CA THR A 184 41.91 -13.40 -2.29
C THR A 184 42.25 -12.96 -3.72
N GLU A 185 41.82 -13.72 -4.74
CA GLU A 185 42.04 -13.40 -6.16
C GLU A 185 41.42 -12.05 -6.56
N ILE A 186 40.25 -11.74 -6.02
CA ILE A 186 39.56 -10.46 -6.27
C ILE A 186 40.37 -9.33 -5.62
N HIS A 187 40.84 -9.53 -4.38
CA HIS A 187 41.65 -8.53 -3.69
C HIS A 187 42.95 -8.23 -4.42
N GLU A 188 43.65 -9.26 -4.93
CA GLU A 188 44.87 -9.09 -5.73
C GLU A 188 44.58 -8.42 -7.08
N GLY A 189 43.45 -8.73 -7.71
CA GLY A 189 42.97 -8.01 -8.89
C GLY A 189 42.75 -6.53 -8.64
N ILE A 190 42.07 -6.18 -7.55
CA ILE A 190 41.86 -4.79 -7.15
C ILE A 190 43.20 -4.08 -6.88
N TYR A 191 44.15 -4.77 -6.24
CA TYR A 191 45.51 -4.24 -6.06
C TYR A 191 46.16 -3.89 -7.40
N ASN A 192 46.06 -4.77 -8.40
CA ASN A 192 46.54 -4.50 -9.75
C ASN A 192 45.82 -3.31 -10.41
N MET A 193 44.51 -3.16 -10.21
CA MET A 193 43.76 -2.00 -10.72
C MET A 193 44.20 -0.70 -10.04
N LEU A 194 44.53 -0.75 -8.74
CA LEU A 194 45.10 0.39 -8.01
C LEU A 194 46.50 0.76 -8.53
N MET A 195 47.33 -0.22 -8.89
CA MET A 195 48.63 0.06 -9.52
C MET A 195 48.48 0.76 -10.87
N LEU A 196 47.53 0.32 -11.71
CA LEU A 196 47.20 1.00 -12.97
C LEU A 196 46.64 2.41 -12.76
N LEU A 197 45.81 2.61 -11.72
CA LEU A 197 45.31 3.93 -11.33
C LEU A 197 46.47 4.86 -10.92
N VAL A 198 47.40 4.38 -10.09
CA VAL A 198 48.58 5.15 -9.66
C VAL A 198 49.42 5.56 -10.86
N GLU A 199 49.60 4.67 -11.85
CA GLU A 199 50.31 4.99 -13.10
C GLU A 199 49.61 6.09 -13.89
N LEU A 200 48.29 5.99 -14.07
CA LEU A 200 47.50 7.02 -14.75
C LEU A 200 47.63 8.37 -14.05
N VAL A 201 47.50 8.40 -12.73
CA VAL A 201 47.55 9.64 -11.94
C VAL A 201 48.95 10.27 -12.02
N ALA A 202 50.01 9.46 -11.88
CA ALA A 202 51.39 9.93 -11.96
C ALA A 202 51.74 10.55 -13.32
N GLU A 203 51.19 10.03 -14.42
CA GLU A 203 51.37 10.63 -15.74
C GLU A 203 50.51 11.88 -15.94
N ARG A 204 49.23 11.85 -15.54
CA ARG A 204 48.31 12.96 -15.76
C ARG A 204 48.63 14.17 -14.90
N VAL A 205 49.14 14.01 -13.67
CA VAL A 205 49.47 15.13 -12.76
C VAL A 205 50.63 16.01 -13.28
N LYS A 206 51.46 15.48 -14.18
CA LYS A 206 52.56 16.24 -14.83
C LYS A 206 52.03 17.33 -15.77
N GLN A 207 50.77 17.25 -16.20
CA GLN A 207 50.15 18.12 -17.20
C GLN A 207 49.20 19.15 -16.60
N ASP A 208 48.99 20.25 -17.33
CA ASP A 208 47.98 21.27 -17.02
C ASP A 208 46.67 21.03 -17.79
N PRO A 209 45.50 21.33 -17.20
CA PRO A 209 45.30 21.76 -15.81
C PRO A 209 45.44 20.60 -14.82
N VAL A 210 45.58 20.91 -13.53
CA VAL A 210 45.64 19.93 -12.44
C VAL A 210 44.38 19.04 -12.45
N PRO A 211 44.51 17.70 -12.46
CA PRO A 211 43.38 16.79 -12.62
C PRO A 211 42.64 16.57 -11.29
N VAL A 212 41.88 17.57 -10.82
CA VAL A 212 41.25 17.61 -9.49
C VAL A 212 40.41 16.35 -9.18
N ASN A 213 39.56 15.90 -10.11
CA ASN A 213 38.71 14.72 -9.91
C ASN A 213 39.54 13.43 -9.75
N LEU A 214 40.57 13.26 -10.59
CA LEU A 214 41.46 12.11 -10.56
C LEU A 214 42.29 12.07 -9.27
N MET A 215 42.72 13.24 -8.77
CA MET A 215 43.36 13.34 -7.45
C MET A 215 42.41 12.94 -6.31
N GLY A 216 41.11 13.17 -6.46
CA GLY A 216 40.09 12.65 -5.54
C GLY A 216 40.04 11.12 -5.51
N VAL A 217 40.13 10.46 -6.68
CA VAL A 217 40.21 8.98 -6.75
C VAL A 217 41.53 8.48 -6.15
N LEU A 218 42.64 9.18 -6.39
CA LEU A 218 43.92 8.86 -5.73
C LEU A 218 43.80 9.01 -4.21
N THR A 219 43.11 10.02 -3.70
CA THR A 219 42.89 10.19 -2.24
C THR A 219 42.17 8.97 -1.66
N MET A 220 41.14 8.46 -2.35
CA MET A 220 40.41 7.28 -1.91
C MET A 220 41.28 6.01 -1.95
N ALA A 221 42.11 5.85 -2.99
CA ALA A 221 43.11 4.78 -3.11
C ALA A 221 44.22 4.88 -2.05
N LEU A 222 44.58 6.12 -1.71
CA LEU A 222 45.46 6.64 -0.65
C LEU A 222 45.07 6.26 0.78
N ASN A 223 43.78 6.08 1.03
CA ASN A 223 43.24 6.17 2.38
C ASN A 223 43.34 4.85 3.15
N PRO A 224 44.21 4.72 4.17
CA PRO A 224 44.38 3.48 4.93
C PRO A 224 43.11 3.03 5.67
N ASP A 225 42.18 3.96 5.95
CA ASP A 225 40.98 3.69 6.73
C ASP A 225 39.79 3.18 5.87
N ASN A 226 39.97 3.05 4.55
CA ASN A 226 38.93 2.45 3.70
C ASN A 226 38.79 0.93 3.94
N GLU A 227 37.63 0.36 3.58
CA GLU A 227 37.29 -1.04 3.88
C GLU A 227 38.29 -2.03 3.22
N TYR A 228 38.84 -1.69 2.05
CA TYR A 228 39.82 -2.51 1.33
C TYR A 228 41.19 -2.58 2.01
N HIS A 229 41.75 -1.44 2.40
CA HIS A 229 43.04 -1.37 3.11
C HIS A 229 42.90 -1.92 4.52
N PHE A 230 41.77 -1.65 5.21
CA PHE A 230 41.48 -2.26 6.50
C PHE A 230 41.45 -3.80 6.40
N LYS A 231 40.82 -4.37 5.36
CA LYS A 231 40.80 -5.83 5.15
C LYS A 231 42.20 -6.40 4.86
N ASN A 232 43.06 -5.63 4.17
CA ASN A 232 44.38 -6.07 3.71
C ASN A 232 45.57 -5.54 4.53
N ARG A 233 45.33 -4.92 5.69
CA ARG A 233 46.34 -4.29 6.56
C ARG A 233 47.52 -5.18 6.99
N MET A 234 47.34 -6.50 6.95
CA MET A 234 48.36 -7.50 7.29
C MET A 234 49.26 -7.90 6.10
N LYS A 235 48.95 -7.48 4.88
CA LYS A 235 49.73 -7.84 3.69
C LYS A 235 51.11 -7.16 3.74
N PRO A 236 52.21 -7.89 3.51
CA PRO A 236 53.54 -7.29 3.39
C PRO A 236 53.71 -6.58 2.05
N CYS A 237 54.75 -5.75 1.92
CA CYS A 237 55.13 -5.15 0.64
C CYS A 237 55.50 -6.28 -0.33
N GLN A 238 55.07 -6.16 -1.59
CA GLN A 238 55.42 -7.12 -2.64
C GLN A 238 56.78 -6.81 -3.26
N ARG A 239 57.26 -5.56 -3.15
CA ARG A 239 58.52 -5.08 -3.74
C ARG A 239 59.48 -4.60 -2.66
N ASN A 240 60.77 -4.89 -2.84
CA ASN A 240 61.81 -4.32 -2.00
C ASN A 240 62.19 -2.91 -2.50
N TRP A 241 61.57 -1.88 -1.95
CA TRP A 241 61.77 -0.49 -2.39
C TRP A 241 63.16 0.08 -2.08
N ALA A 242 63.88 -0.48 -1.11
CA ALA A 242 65.26 -0.06 -0.81
C ALA A 242 66.20 -0.35 -1.99
N GLU A 243 65.99 -1.46 -2.71
CA GLU A 243 66.77 -1.80 -3.90
C GLU A 243 66.45 -0.87 -5.08
N VAL A 244 65.19 -0.43 -5.20
CA VAL A 244 64.72 0.44 -6.29
C VAL A 244 65.28 1.86 -6.14
N PHE A 245 65.24 2.41 -4.93
CA PHE A 245 65.69 3.78 -4.64
C PHE A 245 67.14 3.85 -4.14
N GLY A 246 67.83 2.71 -4.05
CA GLY A 246 69.24 2.57 -3.64
C GLY A 246 69.53 2.73 -2.15
N ASP A 247 68.65 3.39 -1.39
CA ASP A 247 68.77 3.61 0.06
C ASP A 247 67.36 3.71 0.68
N GLU A 248 67.20 3.23 1.93
CA GLU A 248 65.97 3.40 2.72
C GLU A 248 65.63 4.88 2.95
N ALA A 249 66.64 5.76 3.01
CA ALA A 249 66.44 7.19 3.14
C ALA A 249 65.70 7.82 1.94
N ASN A 250 65.75 7.18 0.76
CA ASN A 250 65.16 7.67 -0.49
C ASN A 250 63.77 7.08 -0.79
N ILE A 251 63.22 6.26 0.11
CA ILE A 251 61.89 5.67 -0.04
C ILE A 251 60.83 6.70 0.37
N PHE A 252 59.75 6.86 -0.40
CA PHE A 252 58.69 7.84 -0.14
C PHE A 252 57.73 7.42 0.98
N ALA A 253 57.45 6.13 1.12
CA ALA A 253 56.60 5.57 2.16
C ALA A 253 57.22 4.34 2.82
N VAL A 254 57.10 4.26 4.14
CA VAL A 254 57.62 3.18 4.98
C VAL A 254 56.56 2.79 6.00
N SER A 255 56.43 1.49 6.26
CA SER A 255 55.54 0.99 7.31
C SER A 255 55.99 1.53 8.68
N PRO A 256 55.07 1.99 9.55
CA PRO A 256 55.43 2.50 10.88
C PRO A 256 56.20 1.46 11.71
N SER A 257 57.33 1.86 12.30
CA SER A 257 58.23 0.97 13.04
C SER A 257 57.76 0.62 14.48
N ASN A 258 56.54 0.99 14.86
CA ASN A 258 56.14 1.11 16.26
C ASN A 258 55.76 -0.25 16.91
N THR A 259 56.32 -0.50 18.09
CA THR A 259 56.51 -1.83 18.72
C THR A 259 55.23 -2.52 19.23
N TYR A 260 54.04 -1.98 18.95
CA TYR A 260 52.76 -2.48 19.47
C TYR A 260 51.69 -2.78 18.41
N GLN A 261 51.84 -2.35 17.16
CA GLN A 261 50.90 -2.65 16.07
C GLN A 261 51.59 -3.42 14.94
N LYS A 262 51.21 -4.68 14.76
CA LYS A 262 51.75 -5.61 13.74
C LYS A 262 51.05 -5.46 12.38
N GLU A 263 50.73 -4.25 11.93
CA GLU A 263 49.95 -4.04 10.69
C GLU A 263 50.79 -3.31 9.63
N PRO A 264 51.52 -4.05 8.76
CA PRO A 264 52.47 -3.46 7.81
C PRO A 264 51.84 -2.60 6.72
N HIS A 265 50.57 -2.82 6.36
CA HIS A 265 49.89 -2.14 5.24
C HIS A 265 50.72 -2.10 3.94
N GLY A 266 51.39 -3.20 3.63
CA GLY A 266 52.41 -3.24 2.58
C GLY A 266 51.89 -2.87 1.19
N TRP A 267 50.66 -3.28 0.85
CA TRP A 267 50.04 -2.90 -0.43
C TRP A 267 49.81 -1.40 -0.55
N LEU A 268 49.46 -0.70 0.54
CA LEU A 268 49.35 0.76 0.53
C LEU A 268 50.73 1.41 0.36
N VAL A 269 51.74 0.90 1.06
CA VAL A 269 53.13 1.36 0.95
C VAL A 269 53.65 1.18 -0.48
N ASP A 270 53.33 0.05 -1.12
CA ASP A 270 53.67 -0.21 -2.52
C ASP A 270 53.03 0.82 -3.46
N LEU A 271 51.75 1.15 -3.29
CA LEU A 271 51.06 2.17 -4.10
C LEU A 271 51.72 3.55 -3.99
N VAL A 272 52.05 3.98 -2.76
CA VAL A 272 52.67 5.29 -2.53
C VAL A 272 54.09 5.33 -3.10
N ASN A 273 54.88 4.28 -2.91
CA ASN A 273 56.23 4.21 -3.48
C ASN A 273 56.22 4.10 -5.00
N ARG A 274 55.27 3.37 -5.59
CA ARG A 274 55.07 3.34 -7.04
C ARG A 274 54.73 4.71 -7.60
N PHE A 275 53.90 5.49 -6.91
CA PHE A 275 53.63 6.87 -7.28
C PHE A 275 54.91 7.74 -7.24
N GLY A 276 55.78 7.51 -6.25
CA GLY A 276 57.10 8.14 -6.16
C GLY A 276 58.06 7.76 -7.28
N GLU A 277 58.18 6.47 -7.59
CA GLU A 277 59.02 5.93 -8.68
C GLU A 277 58.68 6.56 -10.04
N LEU A 278 57.39 6.81 -10.29
CA LEU A 278 56.90 7.43 -11.53
C LEU A 278 57.05 8.96 -11.57
N GLY A 279 57.65 9.56 -10.54
CA GLY A 279 57.88 11.00 -10.42
C GLY A 279 56.66 11.80 -9.94
N GLY A 280 55.64 11.13 -9.37
CA GLY A 280 54.41 11.78 -8.93
C GLY A 280 54.63 12.85 -7.84
N PHE A 281 55.49 12.58 -6.84
CA PHE A 281 55.84 13.54 -5.80
C PHE A 281 56.56 14.78 -6.36
N SER A 282 57.47 14.59 -7.32
CA SER A 282 58.17 15.69 -8.00
C SER A 282 57.20 16.57 -8.81
N ALA A 283 56.24 15.94 -9.50
CA ALA A 283 55.20 16.65 -10.23
C ALA A 283 54.30 17.46 -9.28
N ILE A 284 53.84 16.89 -8.16
CA ILE A 284 53.08 17.60 -7.13
C ILE A 284 53.87 18.79 -6.60
N GLN A 285 55.15 18.59 -6.23
CA GLN A 285 56.00 19.65 -5.69
C GLN A 285 56.18 20.80 -6.70
N THR A 286 56.38 20.47 -7.98
CA THR A 286 56.52 21.45 -9.07
C THR A 286 55.26 22.32 -9.19
N LYS A 287 54.06 21.72 -9.10
CA LYS A 287 52.79 22.45 -9.16
C LYS A 287 52.56 23.30 -7.91
N LEU A 288 52.84 22.78 -6.71
CA LEU A 288 52.65 23.49 -5.45
C LEU A 288 53.59 24.70 -5.27
N ASN A 289 54.76 24.66 -5.90
CA ASN A 289 55.71 25.78 -5.90
C ASN A 289 55.34 26.89 -6.90
N SER A 290 54.34 26.69 -7.75
CA SER A 290 53.83 27.73 -8.65
C SER A 290 53.18 28.88 -7.86
N GLU A 291 53.42 30.12 -8.27
CA GLU A 291 52.85 31.31 -7.61
C GLU A 291 51.35 31.49 -7.89
N ASP A 292 50.87 31.05 -9.06
CA ASP A 292 49.50 31.27 -9.55
C ASP A 292 48.55 30.07 -9.34
N ILE A 293 48.88 29.13 -8.45
CA ILE A 293 48.05 27.94 -8.24
C ILE A 293 46.76 28.25 -7.46
N GLU A 294 45.62 27.81 -7.99
CA GLU A 294 44.34 27.94 -7.31
C GLU A 294 44.27 27.07 -6.04
N ILE A 295 43.60 27.56 -5.00
CA ILE A 295 43.51 26.84 -3.72
C ILE A 295 42.78 25.49 -3.82
N ALA A 296 41.84 25.36 -4.75
CA ALA A 296 41.19 24.08 -5.04
C ALA A 296 42.19 23.05 -5.59
N CYS A 297 43.13 23.49 -6.43
CA CYS A 297 44.22 22.66 -6.92
C CYS A 297 45.21 22.30 -5.80
N VAL A 298 45.56 23.26 -4.93
CA VAL A 298 46.40 22.98 -3.75
C VAL A 298 45.74 21.92 -2.87
N SER A 299 44.45 22.06 -2.55
CA SER A 299 43.68 21.05 -1.81
C SER A 299 43.76 19.69 -2.49
N ALA A 300 43.42 19.60 -3.78
CA ALA A 300 43.40 18.34 -4.52
C ALA A 300 44.77 17.64 -4.54
N LEU A 301 45.87 18.39 -4.67
CA LEU A 301 47.23 17.84 -4.68
C LEU A 301 47.69 17.35 -3.30
N VAL A 302 47.24 18.01 -2.22
CA VAL A 302 47.64 17.71 -0.85
C VAL A 302 46.82 16.58 -0.22
N GLN A 303 45.54 16.43 -0.61
CA GLN A 303 44.63 15.42 -0.05
C GLN A 303 45.18 13.99 -0.04
N PRO A 304 45.71 13.43 -1.15
CA PRO A 304 46.25 12.06 -1.15
C PRO A 304 47.42 11.88 -0.20
N LEU A 305 48.23 12.92 -0.02
CA LEU A 305 49.39 12.91 0.89
C LEU A 305 48.94 13.02 2.35
N GLY A 306 47.88 13.78 2.61
CA GLY A 306 47.28 13.91 3.94
C GLY A 306 46.73 12.57 4.44
N VAL A 307 45.91 11.88 3.65
CA VAL A 307 45.26 10.62 4.10
C VAL A 307 46.26 9.49 4.35
N CYS A 308 47.37 9.43 3.62
CA CYS A 308 48.43 8.42 3.83
C CYS A 308 49.61 8.92 4.67
N ALA A 309 49.50 10.10 5.31
CA ALA A 309 50.62 10.78 5.98
C ALA A 309 51.37 9.91 7.00
N GLU A 310 50.66 9.02 7.70
CA GLU A 310 51.25 8.11 8.68
C GLU A 310 52.33 7.17 8.10
N TYR A 311 52.24 6.87 6.80
CA TYR A 311 53.17 5.98 6.10
C TYR A 311 54.26 6.75 5.36
N LEU A 312 54.18 8.08 5.24
CA LEU A 312 55.17 8.87 4.52
C LEU A 312 56.51 8.91 5.28
N ASN A 313 57.61 8.79 4.54
CA ASN A 313 58.95 8.89 5.10
C ASN A 313 59.27 10.35 5.45
N SER A 314 59.41 10.64 6.75
CA SER A 314 59.66 12.00 7.23
C SER A 314 60.97 12.58 6.73
N SER A 315 62.02 11.77 6.54
CA SER A 315 63.33 12.30 6.11
C SER A 315 63.29 12.87 4.68
N LEU A 316 62.45 12.32 3.82
CA LEU A 316 62.37 12.69 2.40
C LEU A 316 61.19 13.63 2.11
N VAL A 317 60.01 13.31 2.62
CA VAL A 317 58.76 13.98 2.22
C VAL A 317 58.49 15.24 3.05
N GLN A 318 58.92 15.30 4.31
CA GLN A 318 58.71 16.47 5.17
C GLN A 318 59.29 17.77 4.57
N PRO A 319 60.56 17.81 4.11
CA PRO A 319 61.11 19.03 3.51
C PRO A 319 60.36 19.49 2.26
N MET A 320 59.70 18.57 1.55
CA MET A 320 58.92 18.89 0.35
C MET A 320 57.59 19.57 0.69
N LEU A 321 57.00 19.27 1.86
CA LEU A 321 55.66 19.72 2.25
C LEU A 321 55.66 20.85 3.29
N ASP A 322 56.73 21.01 4.08
CA ASP A 322 56.84 22.09 5.07
C ASP A 322 56.55 23.50 4.50
N PRO A 323 57.10 23.90 3.34
CA PRO A 323 56.76 25.20 2.74
C PRO A 323 55.28 25.35 2.40
N VAL A 324 54.64 24.26 1.97
CA VAL A 324 53.22 24.22 1.61
C VAL A 324 52.37 24.36 2.87
N ILE A 325 52.69 23.64 3.94
CA ILE A 325 52.00 23.71 5.24
C ILE A 325 52.01 25.15 5.77
N HIS A 326 53.19 25.77 5.85
CA HIS A 326 53.31 27.14 6.36
C HIS A 326 52.64 28.18 5.45
N LYS A 327 52.79 28.05 4.12
CA LYS A 327 52.16 28.95 3.15
C LYS A 327 50.63 28.86 3.23
N THR A 328 50.07 27.65 3.36
CA THR A 328 48.62 27.44 3.51
C THR A 328 48.08 28.01 4.81
N ILE A 329 48.74 27.77 5.95
CA ILE A 329 48.32 28.33 7.25
C ILE A 329 48.32 29.86 7.19
N THR A 330 49.41 30.46 6.68
CA THR A 330 49.54 31.92 6.54
C THR A 330 48.49 32.49 5.59
N TYR A 331 48.20 31.81 4.48
CA TYR A 331 47.18 32.23 3.54
C TYR A 331 45.79 32.27 4.20
N VAL A 332 45.38 31.20 4.89
CA VAL A 332 44.05 31.11 5.52
C VAL A 332 43.90 32.08 6.69
N GLN A 333 44.97 32.33 7.45
CA GLN A 333 45.00 33.33 8.52
C GLN A 333 44.75 34.76 8.02
N ASN A 334 45.22 35.09 6.81
CA ASN A 334 45.13 36.43 6.23
C ASN A 334 43.87 36.65 5.38
N LEU A 335 42.94 35.69 5.32
CA LEU A 335 41.68 35.86 4.58
C LEU A 335 40.81 36.96 5.19
N GLU A 336 40.31 37.86 4.37
CA GLU A 336 39.34 38.88 4.80
C GLU A 336 37.90 38.44 4.50
N GLU A 337 36.91 39.10 5.12
CA GLU A 337 35.49 38.80 4.91
C GLU A 337 35.04 38.93 3.44
N LYS A 338 35.71 39.78 2.66
CA LYS A 338 35.43 39.96 1.24
C LYS A 338 35.78 38.71 0.42
N ASP A 339 36.79 37.95 0.85
CA ASP A 339 37.30 36.78 0.14
C ASP A 339 36.42 35.56 0.38
N LEU A 340 35.75 35.47 1.55
CA LEU A 340 34.83 34.38 1.94
C LEU A 340 33.58 34.22 1.05
N LYS A 341 33.37 35.14 0.11
CA LYS A 341 32.27 35.09 -0.88
C LYS A 341 32.66 34.31 -2.14
N ASP A 342 33.94 34.04 -2.34
CA ASP A 342 34.45 33.40 -3.54
C ASP A 342 34.19 31.89 -3.50
N LYS A 343 33.60 31.35 -4.58
CA LYS A 343 33.38 29.91 -4.76
C LYS A 343 34.69 29.11 -4.64
N ARG A 344 35.84 29.74 -4.92
CA ARG A 344 37.17 29.14 -4.80
C ARG A 344 37.52 28.76 -3.36
N LEU A 345 36.90 29.38 -2.34
CA LEU A 345 37.21 29.12 -0.94
C LEU A 345 36.40 27.99 -0.30
N VAL A 346 35.52 27.32 -1.07
CA VAL A 346 34.76 26.14 -0.59
C VAL A 346 35.69 24.99 -0.20
N SER A 347 36.89 24.92 -0.78
CA SER A 347 37.87 23.86 -0.52
C SER A 347 38.74 24.07 0.72
N ILE A 348 38.63 25.21 1.44
CA ILE A 348 39.46 25.50 2.61
C ILE A 348 39.29 24.45 3.72
N PRO A 349 38.07 24.06 4.13
CA PRO A 349 37.92 23.09 5.22
C PRO A 349 38.53 21.73 4.90
N ASP A 350 38.38 21.26 3.66
CA ASP A 350 39.01 20.03 3.18
C ASP A 350 40.54 20.20 3.17
N LEU A 351 41.06 21.32 2.66
CA LEU A 351 42.49 21.62 2.68
C LEU A 351 43.06 21.60 4.11
N LEU A 352 42.42 22.29 5.07
CA LEU A 352 42.84 22.30 6.47
C LEU A 352 42.77 20.89 7.09
N SER A 353 41.83 20.05 6.67
CA SER A 353 41.76 18.65 7.10
C SER A 353 42.97 17.84 6.63
N ALA A 354 43.41 18.03 5.38
CA ALA A 354 44.61 17.37 4.86
C ALA A 354 45.90 17.93 5.50
N ILE A 355 45.98 19.25 5.68
CA ILE A 355 47.10 19.90 6.37
C ILE A 355 47.21 19.42 7.81
N LYS A 356 46.09 19.26 8.53
CA LYS A 356 46.09 18.69 9.89
C LYS A 356 46.72 17.30 9.92
N LEU A 357 46.33 16.41 8.99
CA LEU A 357 46.90 15.06 8.91
C LEU A 357 48.41 15.08 8.66
N LEU A 358 48.89 15.98 7.80
CA LEU A 358 50.33 16.20 7.58
C LEU A 358 51.03 16.75 8.84
N CYS A 359 50.44 17.73 9.52
CA CYS A 359 50.97 18.27 10.77
C CYS A 359 51.05 17.18 11.86
N MET A 360 50.08 16.28 11.97
CA MET A 360 50.13 15.17 12.94
C MET A 360 51.36 14.26 12.73
N ARG A 361 51.81 14.09 11.48
CA ARG A 361 53.02 13.33 11.15
C ARG A 361 54.30 14.15 11.31
N PHE A 362 54.36 15.33 10.71
CA PHE A 362 55.61 16.08 10.51
C PHE A 362 55.80 17.23 11.51
N GLN A 363 54.72 17.90 11.94
CA GLN A 363 54.75 19.14 12.72
C GLN A 363 53.63 19.18 13.78
N ARG A 364 53.76 18.36 14.83
CA ARG A 364 52.69 18.17 15.84
C ARG A 364 52.28 19.46 16.56
N GLU A 365 53.20 20.41 16.69
CA GLU A 365 52.96 21.70 17.34
C GLU A 365 51.93 22.57 16.60
N LEU A 366 51.80 22.41 15.27
CA LEU A 366 50.84 23.19 14.47
C LEU A 366 49.43 22.60 14.45
N VAL A 367 49.22 21.38 14.97
CA VAL A 367 47.91 20.71 14.92
C VAL A 367 46.83 21.55 15.62
N ALA A 368 47.12 22.09 16.81
CA ALA A 368 46.19 22.94 17.54
C ALA A 368 45.89 24.24 16.77
N VAL A 369 46.91 24.83 16.13
CA VAL A 369 46.78 26.04 15.32
C VAL A 369 45.85 25.81 14.12
N VAL A 370 45.97 24.66 13.45
CA VAL A 370 45.11 24.30 12.30
C VAL A 370 43.67 24.06 12.75
N ASP A 371 43.45 23.42 13.90
CA ASP A 371 42.12 23.23 14.48
C ASP A 371 41.46 24.58 14.80
N ASP A 372 42.18 25.48 15.47
CA ASP A 372 41.68 26.82 15.81
C ASP A 372 41.38 27.63 14.54
N LEU A 373 42.24 27.52 13.52
CA LEU A 373 42.05 28.18 12.24
C LEU A 373 40.84 27.64 11.47
N ARG A 374 40.57 26.33 11.53
CA ARG A 374 39.38 25.70 10.93
C ARG A 374 38.11 26.23 11.61
N LEU A 375 38.08 26.23 12.95
CA LEU A 375 36.94 26.74 13.72
C LEU A 375 36.71 28.25 13.51
N ASP A 376 37.77 29.07 13.52
CA ASP A 376 37.69 30.51 13.24
C ASP A 376 37.17 30.78 11.82
N THR A 377 37.69 30.05 10.82
CA THR A 377 37.22 30.20 9.43
C THR A 377 35.73 29.89 9.33
N LEU A 378 35.25 28.81 9.99
CA LEU A 378 33.83 28.47 10.03
C LEU A 378 33.00 29.55 10.74
N LEU A 379 33.48 30.11 11.85
CA LEU A 379 32.81 31.20 12.54
C LEU A 379 32.65 32.43 11.64
N ARG A 380 33.74 32.82 10.94
CA ARG A 380 33.72 33.94 10.01
C ARG A 380 32.75 33.69 8.86
N MET A 381 32.72 32.46 8.31
CA MET A 381 31.76 32.07 7.27
C MET A 381 30.30 32.17 7.75
N LEU A 382 29.98 31.76 8.98
CA LEU A 382 28.63 31.87 9.56
C LEU A 382 28.17 33.31 9.80
N LYS A 383 29.09 34.20 10.14
CA LYS A 383 28.81 35.62 10.35
C LYS A 383 28.56 36.39 9.03
N THR A 384 28.91 35.82 7.88
CA THR A 384 28.65 36.48 6.59
C THR A 384 27.15 36.56 6.27
N PRO A 385 26.68 37.61 5.56
CA PRO A 385 25.26 37.73 5.18
C PRO A 385 24.86 36.78 4.03
N HIS A 386 25.79 36.04 3.43
CA HIS A 386 25.55 35.24 2.22
C HIS A 386 25.09 33.81 2.56
N PHE A 387 23.91 33.44 2.07
CA PHE A 387 23.30 32.13 2.33
C PHE A 387 24.21 30.94 1.97
N SER A 388 24.84 30.96 0.79
CA SER A 388 25.70 29.85 0.34
C SER A 388 26.91 29.64 1.26
N THR A 389 27.52 30.72 1.74
CA THR A 389 28.68 30.67 2.65
C THR A 389 28.25 30.18 4.03
N LYS A 390 27.13 30.69 4.59
CA LYS A 390 26.55 30.19 5.83
C LYS A 390 26.21 28.69 5.76
N MET A 391 25.56 28.26 4.69
CA MET A 391 25.16 26.86 4.48
C MET A 391 26.38 25.93 4.41
N ASN A 392 27.42 26.30 3.67
CA ASN A 392 28.64 25.51 3.59
C ASN A 392 29.33 25.39 4.95
N SER A 393 29.35 26.47 5.73
CA SER A 393 29.87 26.40 7.10
C SER A 393 29.04 25.49 8.00
N LEU A 394 27.70 25.56 7.95
CA LEU A 394 26.84 24.65 8.72
C LEU A 394 27.01 23.19 8.32
N LYS A 395 27.18 22.89 7.02
CA LYS A 395 27.48 21.54 6.54
C LYS A 395 28.77 21.02 7.16
N GLU A 396 29.80 21.87 7.21
CA GLU A 396 31.08 21.51 7.78
C GLU A 396 31.02 21.37 9.30
N VAL A 397 30.29 22.24 10.01
CA VAL A 397 30.05 22.08 11.46
C VAL A 397 29.32 20.77 11.73
N THR A 398 28.30 20.41 10.92
CA THR A 398 27.61 19.12 11.07
C THR A 398 28.57 17.95 10.85
N LYS A 399 29.44 18.02 9.84
CA LYS A 399 30.49 17.03 9.57
C LYS A 399 31.46 16.90 10.75
N LEU A 400 31.91 18.01 11.34
CA LEU A 400 32.75 18.01 12.55
C LEU A 400 32.05 17.33 13.74
N ILE A 401 30.74 17.57 13.92
CA ILE A 401 29.94 16.92 14.95
C ILE A 401 29.90 15.41 14.72
N GLU A 402 29.61 14.96 13.50
CA GLU A 402 29.62 13.54 13.12
C GLU A 402 31.00 12.91 13.34
N GLU A 403 32.07 13.55 12.86
CA GLU A 403 33.47 13.09 13.04
C GLU A 403 33.87 12.96 14.52
N SER A 404 33.39 13.87 15.37
CA SER A 404 33.70 13.87 16.81
C SER A 404 32.86 12.89 17.64
N THR A 405 31.73 12.40 17.12
CA THR A 405 30.76 11.57 17.87
C THR A 405 30.77 10.09 17.46
N VAL A 406 31.37 9.75 16.31
CA VAL A 406 31.48 8.36 15.82
C VAL A 406 32.46 7.54 16.67
N SER A 407 32.10 6.28 16.97
CA SER A 407 32.86 5.38 17.85
C SER A 407 34.18 4.86 17.26
N LYS A 408 34.39 4.96 15.94
CA LYS A 408 35.69 4.80 15.29
C LYS A 408 36.39 6.16 15.29
N SER A 409 37.53 6.29 15.97
CA SER A 409 38.26 7.56 16.04
C SER A 409 38.71 7.99 14.65
N VAL A 410 38.07 9.01 14.08
CA VAL A 410 38.53 9.68 12.88
C VAL A 410 39.81 10.45 13.24
N LYS A 411 40.95 10.09 12.62
CA LYS A 411 42.28 10.56 13.05
C LYS A 411 42.43 12.10 13.07
N ASN A 412 41.73 12.80 12.18
CA ASN A 412 41.73 14.26 12.08
C ASN A 412 40.55 14.95 12.79
N ALA A 413 39.74 14.24 13.58
CA ALA A 413 38.63 14.83 14.32
C ALA A 413 39.12 15.90 15.31
N ILE A 414 38.29 16.92 15.52
CA ILE A 414 38.46 17.86 16.63
C ILE A 414 37.85 17.20 17.87
N ASP A 415 38.52 17.35 19.02
CA ASP A 415 38.02 16.85 20.30
C ASP A 415 36.60 17.36 20.59
N THR A 416 35.71 16.48 21.05
CA THR A 416 34.29 16.78 21.24
C THR A 416 34.07 17.88 22.28
N ASP A 417 34.84 17.87 23.37
CA ASP A 417 34.73 18.89 24.42
C ASP A 417 35.22 20.24 23.88
N LYS A 418 36.33 20.27 23.13
CA LYS A 418 36.79 21.50 22.45
C LYS A 418 35.76 22.07 21.47
N LEU A 419 35.10 21.20 20.68
CA LEU A 419 34.06 21.62 19.74
C LEU A 419 32.82 22.17 20.47
N LEU A 420 32.41 21.52 21.57
CA LEU A 420 31.31 21.97 22.42
C LEU A 420 31.60 23.33 23.06
N ASP A 421 32.79 23.49 23.63
CA ASP A 421 33.21 24.76 24.24
C ASP A 421 33.21 25.88 23.19
N TRP A 422 33.73 25.62 21.99
CA TRP A 422 33.69 26.59 20.89
C TRP A 422 32.27 26.98 20.48
N LEU A 423 31.33 26.02 20.38
CA LEU A 423 29.93 26.28 20.02
C LEU A 423 29.25 27.20 21.04
N VAL A 424 29.52 26.99 22.34
CA VAL A 424 28.96 27.75 23.46
C VAL A 424 29.61 29.13 23.56
N GLU A 425 30.94 29.20 23.63
CA GLU A 425 31.69 30.46 23.82
C GLU A 425 31.43 31.46 22.69
N ASN A 426 31.28 30.98 21.45
CA ASN A 426 31.04 31.85 20.29
C ASN A 426 29.57 32.07 19.97
N SER A 427 28.65 31.56 20.80
CA SER A 427 27.19 31.68 20.60
C SER A 427 26.75 31.28 19.18
N VAL A 428 27.38 30.23 18.63
CA VAL A 428 27.23 29.82 17.22
C VAL A 428 25.77 29.59 16.86
N LEU A 429 25.01 29.02 17.80
CA LEU A 429 23.59 28.76 17.61
C LEU A 429 22.77 30.04 17.43
N SER A 430 23.09 31.11 18.17
CA SER A 430 22.41 32.40 18.02
C SER A 430 22.68 33.00 16.64
N ILE A 431 23.92 32.90 16.16
CA ILE A 431 24.34 33.39 14.82
C ILE A 431 23.67 32.59 13.70
N ALA A 432 23.56 31.26 13.87
CA ALA A 432 22.91 30.39 12.90
C ALA A 432 21.40 30.62 12.87
N LEU A 433 20.78 30.98 13.99
CA LEU A 433 19.35 31.24 14.06
C LEU A 433 18.92 32.63 13.54
N GLU A 434 19.89 33.53 13.32
CA GLU A 434 19.67 34.84 12.69
C GLU A 434 19.48 34.71 11.16
N GLY A 435 18.22 34.43 10.78
CA GLY A 435 17.73 34.44 9.39
C GLY A 435 17.73 33.07 8.69
N ASN A 436 17.02 32.97 7.56
CA ASN A 436 16.87 31.77 6.72
C ASN A 436 16.14 30.57 7.38
N ILE A 437 15.42 30.80 8.48
CA ILE A 437 14.64 29.76 9.18
C ILE A 437 13.42 29.29 8.38
N ASP A 438 13.05 30.01 7.32
CA ASP A 438 12.08 29.57 6.33
C ASP A 438 12.61 28.41 5.46
N GLN A 439 13.94 28.24 5.36
CA GLN A 439 14.58 27.21 4.55
C GLN A 439 14.77 25.91 5.34
N ALA A 440 14.00 24.86 5.00
CA ALA A 440 14.04 23.57 5.70
C ALA A 440 15.43 22.92 5.72
N GLN A 441 16.19 22.98 4.61
CA GLN A 441 17.55 22.43 4.53
C GLN A 441 18.53 23.10 5.51
N TYR A 442 18.32 24.39 5.78
CA TYR A 442 19.14 25.15 6.73
C TYR A 442 18.80 24.74 8.17
N CYS A 443 17.51 24.59 8.46
CA CYS A 443 16.99 24.15 9.75
C CYS A 443 17.43 22.73 10.13
N GLU A 444 17.50 21.80 9.17
CA GLU A 444 17.98 20.42 9.43
C GLU A 444 19.46 20.39 9.87
N ARG A 445 20.29 21.33 9.39
CA ARG A 445 21.68 21.44 9.84
C ARG A 445 21.78 22.02 11.25
N ILE A 446 20.95 23.02 11.57
CA ILE A 446 20.86 23.60 12.91
C ILE A 446 20.39 22.54 13.93
N LYS A 447 19.44 21.69 13.54
CA LYS A 447 18.95 20.59 14.36
C LYS A 447 20.08 19.72 14.92
N GLY A 448 21.05 19.31 14.08
CA GLY A 448 22.20 18.53 14.53
C GLY A 448 23.10 19.26 15.55
N ILE A 449 23.23 20.58 15.42
CA ILE A 449 23.97 21.41 16.39
C ILE A 449 23.24 21.45 17.75
N ILE A 450 21.93 21.68 17.74
CA ILE A 450 21.15 21.73 18.99
C ILE A 450 21.07 20.36 19.66
N GLU A 451 20.96 19.29 18.88
CA GLU A 451 20.97 17.91 19.42
C GLU A 451 22.27 17.60 20.17
N LEU A 452 23.43 18.04 19.66
CA LEU A 452 24.71 17.90 20.35
C LEU A 452 24.77 18.78 21.61
N LEU A 453 24.33 20.03 21.53
CA LEU A 453 24.34 20.95 22.67
C LEU A 453 23.43 20.45 23.80
N GLY A 454 22.21 19.99 23.48
CA GLY A 454 21.27 19.35 24.40
C GLY A 454 21.29 19.94 25.82
N SER A 455 21.82 19.17 26.77
CA SER A 455 21.93 19.53 28.19
C SER A 455 22.82 20.73 28.53
N LYS A 456 23.70 21.17 27.61
CA LYS A 456 24.59 22.33 27.77
C LYS A 456 23.92 23.67 27.41
N LEU A 457 22.75 23.63 26.76
CA LEU A 457 22.01 24.83 26.39
C LEU A 457 21.53 25.60 27.64
N SER A 458 21.78 26.89 27.75
CA SER A 458 21.24 27.66 28.87
C SER A 458 19.72 27.89 28.74
N LEU A 459 19.04 28.14 29.86
CA LEU A 459 17.60 28.47 29.86
C LEU A 459 17.30 29.77 29.10
N ASP A 460 18.24 30.73 29.09
CA ASP A 460 18.12 31.98 28.35
C ASP A 460 18.22 31.74 26.83
N GLU A 461 19.16 30.90 26.40
CA GLU A 461 19.26 30.51 24.98
C GLU A 461 18.02 29.77 24.51
N LEU A 462 17.50 28.80 25.29
CA LEU A 462 16.24 28.13 24.98
C LEU A 462 15.08 29.13 24.83
N SER A 463 15.03 30.16 25.68
CA SER A 463 14.03 31.23 25.59
C SER A 463 14.21 32.09 24.33
N LYS A 464 15.45 32.38 23.95
CA LYS A 464 15.77 33.12 22.71
C LYS A 464 15.32 32.34 21.48
N ILE A 465 15.62 31.04 21.41
CA ILE A 465 15.17 30.14 20.33
C ILE A 465 13.63 30.14 20.25
N TRP A 466 12.96 29.99 21.41
CA TRP A 466 11.49 29.98 21.46
C TRP A 466 10.89 31.28 20.94
N ARG A 467 11.48 32.45 21.25
CA ARG A 467 10.98 33.77 20.84
C ARG A 467 11.06 34.01 19.33
N ILE A 468 11.92 33.30 18.60
CA ILE A 468 12.05 33.47 17.14
C ILE A 468 10.72 33.21 16.44
N GLN A 469 9.90 32.28 16.95
CA GLN A 469 8.63 31.93 16.31
C GLN A 469 7.56 33.03 16.40
N ALA A 470 7.71 34.00 17.31
CA ALA A 470 6.70 35.01 17.60
C ALA A 470 6.50 35.94 16.38
N GLY A 471 5.26 36.01 15.89
CA GLY A 471 4.89 36.85 14.73
C GLY A 471 5.44 36.38 13.39
N GLN A 472 5.98 35.15 13.30
CA GLN A 472 6.54 34.59 12.07
C GLN A 472 5.52 33.79 11.25
N SER A 473 5.93 33.38 10.04
CA SER A 473 5.13 32.54 9.16
C SER A 473 4.91 31.12 9.70
N SER A 474 3.88 30.46 9.18
CA SER A 474 3.53 29.06 9.49
C SER A 474 4.75 28.11 9.39
N THR A 475 5.53 28.25 8.33
CA THR A 475 6.71 27.42 8.03
C THR A 475 7.83 27.62 9.04
N VAL A 476 8.10 28.87 9.42
CA VAL A 476 9.15 29.19 10.41
C VAL A 476 8.80 28.61 11.78
N ILE A 477 7.54 28.70 12.20
CA ILE A 477 7.07 28.10 13.45
C ILE A 477 7.30 26.58 13.45
N GLU A 478 6.95 25.89 12.36
CA GLU A 478 7.14 24.43 12.24
C GLU A 478 8.61 24.03 12.25
N ASN A 479 9.48 24.80 11.60
CA ASN A 479 10.91 24.54 11.59
C ASN A 479 11.51 24.71 12.99
N ILE A 480 11.14 25.77 13.73
CA ILE A 480 11.55 25.94 15.13
C ILE A 480 11.02 24.81 16.01
N HIS A 481 9.75 24.42 15.87
CA HIS A 481 9.17 23.30 16.62
C HIS A 481 9.92 21.98 16.34
N THR A 482 10.28 21.72 15.09
CA THR A 482 11.04 20.52 14.69
C THR A 482 12.43 20.50 15.30
N ILE A 483 13.12 21.64 15.28
CA ILE A 483 14.43 21.82 15.92
C ILE A 483 14.36 21.56 17.42
N ILE A 484 13.34 22.12 18.11
CA ILE A 484 13.17 21.96 19.56
C ILE A 484 12.79 20.52 19.93
N ALA A 485 11.92 19.87 19.15
CA ALA A 485 11.53 18.49 19.39
C ALA A 485 12.74 17.55 19.36
N ALA A 486 13.58 17.67 18.32
CA ALA A 486 14.79 16.86 18.16
C ALA A 486 15.77 17.02 19.34
N ALA A 487 15.89 18.24 19.85
CA ALA A 487 16.76 18.53 21.00
C ALA A 487 16.18 18.06 22.34
N ALA A 488 14.86 17.94 22.46
CA ALA A 488 14.17 17.64 23.71
C ALA A 488 14.59 16.29 24.32
N VAL A 489 15.09 15.36 23.50
CA VAL A 489 15.63 14.05 23.94
C VAL A 489 16.86 14.20 24.84
N LYS A 490 17.64 15.27 24.65
CA LYS A 490 18.89 15.54 25.38
C LYS A 490 18.73 16.62 26.44
N PHE A 491 17.53 17.18 26.61
CA PHE A 491 17.29 18.23 27.58
C PHE A 491 17.31 17.70 29.02
N SER A 492 17.86 18.51 29.92
CA SER A 492 17.76 18.31 31.36
C SER A 492 16.32 18.54 31.84
N PHE A 493 16.04 18.10 33.07
CA PHE A 493 14.73 18.28 33.69
C PHE A 493 14.31 19.76 33.77
N ASP A 494 15.25 20.65 34.10
CA ASP A 494 15.00 22.09 34.21
C ASP A 494 14.69 22.72 32.85
N GLN A 495 15.41 22.32 31.80
CA GLN A 495 15.18 22.78 30.42
C GLN A 495 13.80 22.34 29.90
N LEU A 496 13.43 21.07 30.11
CA LEU A 496 12.10 20.56 29.73
C LEU A 496 10.98 21.27 30.48
N THR A 497 11.14 21.45 31.80
CA THR A 497 10.16 22.16 32.62
C THR A 497 9.98 23.61 32.14
N HIS A 498 11.09 24.30 31.85
CA HIS A 498 11.06 25.65 31.30
C HIS A 498 10.38 25.71 29.93
N LEU A 499 10.64 24.73 29.04
CA LEU A 499 9.97 24.63 27.75
C LEU A 499 8.44 24.48 27.89
N PHE A 500 7.96 23.64 28.80
CA PHE A 500 6.53 23.49 29.05
C PHE A 500 5.88 24.79 29.57
N VAL A 501 6.59 25.56 30.42
CA VAL A 501 6.12 26.89 30.86
C VAL A 501 6.02 27.86 29.68
N LEU A 502 6.96 27.81 28.73
CA LEU A 502 6.90 28.63 27.51
C LEU A 502 5.72 28.23 26.61
N ILE A 503 5.49 26.92 26.42
CA ILE A 503 4.34 26.39 25.68
C ILE A 503 3.02 26.84 26.32
N GLN A 504 2.91 26.75 27.65
CA GLN A 504 1.70 27.14 28.39
C GLN A 504 1.41 28.64 28.25
N LYS A 505 2.43 29.50 28.35
CA LYS A 505 2.27 30.94 28.13
C LYS A 505 1.81 31.26 26.70
N SER A 506 2.36 30.57 25.70
CA SER A 506 1.92 30.71 24.32
C SER A 506 0.49 30.20 24.13
N TRP A 507 0.08 29.13 24.82
CA TRP A 507 -1.26 28.56 24.74
C TRP A 507 -2.37 29.55 25.11
N GLU A 508 -2.15 30.38 26.14
CA GLU A 508 -3.13 31.34 26.63
C GLU A 508 -3.39 32.51 25.67
N VAL A 509 -2.36 32.95 24.95
CA VAL A 509 -2.40 34.18 24.14
C VAL A 509 -2.65 33.93 22.66
N GLU A 510 -2.19 32.79 22.14
CA GLU A 510 -2.14 32.52 20.70
C GLU A 510 -3.48 32.04 20.09
N SER A 511 -3.56 32.13 18.76
CA SER A 511 -4.73 31.65 17.98
C SER A 511 -4.84 30.13 17.92
N ASP A 512 -6.04 29.61 17.60
CA ASP A 512 -6.28 28.15 17.48
C ASP A 512 -5.37 27.47 16.45
N ARG A 513 -4.97 28.17 15.38
CA ARG A 513 -4.02 27.65 14.39
C ARG A 513 -2.63 27.40 15.00
N VAL A 514 -2.19 28.27 15.90
CA VAL A 514 -0.91 28.10 16.61
C VAL A 514 -1.05 27.06 17.70
N ARG A 515 -2.18 27.03 18.44
CA ARG A 515 -2.49 25.96 19.41
C ARG A 515 -2.44 24.56 18.78
N GLN A 516 -2.96 24.39 17.57
CA GLN A 516 -2.84 23.12 16.84
C GLN A 516 -1.38 22.68 16.65
N LYS A 517 -0.49 23.62 16.31
CA LYS A 517 0.95 23.33 16.16
C LYS A 517 1.62 23.03 17.49
N LEU A 518 1.25 23.74 18.56
CA LEU A 518 1.73 23.46 19.90
C LEU A 518 1.36 22.04 20.34
N LEU A 519 0.14 21.56 20.04
CA LEU A 519 -0.24 20.17 20.28
C LEU A 519 0.66 19.19 19.51
N SER A 520 0.95 19.47 18.23
CA SER A 520 1.86 18.64 17.44
C SER A 520 3.29 18.64 17.99
N LEU A 521 3.79 19.79 18.46
CA LEU A 521 5.09 19.88 19.12
C LEU A 521 5.12 19.03 20.41
N ILE A 522 4.11 19.17 21.28
CA ILE A 522 3.98 18.37 22.50
C ILE A 522 3.99 16.87 22.16
N GLY A 523 3.22 16.47 21.14
CA GLY A 523 3.17 15.10 20.63
C GLY A 523 4.51 14.55 20.13
N ARG A 524 5.25 15.36 19.35
CA ARG A 524 6.59 15.01 18.87
C ARG A 524 7.59 14.87 20.00
N ILE A 525 7.60 15.79 20.97
CA ILE A 525 8.45 15.69 22.17
C ILE A 525 8.17 14.37 22.90
N GLY A 526 6.90 14.00 23.08
CA GLY A 526 6.53 12.74 23.74
C GLY A 526 7.04 11.48 23.02
N ARG A 527 7.04 11.49 21.68
CA ARG A 527 7.56 10.39 20.84
C ARG A 527 9.09 10.32 20.84
N GLU A 528 9.76 11.47 20.82
CA GLU A 528 11.22 11.53 20.68
C GLU A 528 11.96 11.38 22.02
N ALA A 529 11.38 11.81 23.14
CA ALA A 529 12.08 11.94 24.42
C ALA A 529 12.68 10.64 25.02
N ARG A 530 12.25 9.45 24.56
CA ARG A 530 12.71 8.10 25.02
C ARG A 530 12.87 7.95 26.55
N SER A 531 12.20 8.78 27.33
CA SER A 531 12.32 8.90 28.79
C SER A 531 10.95 8.78 29.41
N GLU A 532 10.76 7.78 30.27
CA GLU A 532 9.47 7.45 30.90
C GLU A 532 8.86 8.66 31.63
N THR A 533 9.68 9.45 32.32
CA THR A 533 9.23 10.65 33.04
C THR A 533 8.71 11.74 32.10
N THR A 534 9.41 11.99 30.98
CA THR A 534 9.01 13.02 30.01
C THR A 534 7.78 12.57 29.25
N THR A 535 7.77 11.33 28.77
CA THR A 535 6.62 10.74 28.06
C THR A 535 5.37 10.72 28.95
N GLY A 536 5.50 10.35 30.22
CA GLY A 536 4.40 10.38 31.19
C GLY A 536 3.78 11.78 31.36
N LYS A 537 4.61 12.80 31.58
CA LYS A 537 4.16 14.20 31.70
C LYS A 537 3.49 14.71 30.41
N VAL A 538 4.06 14.40 29.25
CA VAL A 538 3.49 14.80 27.96
C VAL A 538 2.10 14.19 27.76
N LEU A 539 1.93 12.91 28.07
CA LEU A 539 0.63 12.24 27.99
C LEU A 539 -0.39 12.88 28.93
N GLU A 540 0.01 13.23 30.15
CA GLU A 540 -0.86 13.93 31.11
C GLU A 540 -1.27 15.32 30.60
N VAL A 541 -0.34 16.10 30.07
CA VAL A 541 -0.63 17.43 29.50
C VAL A 541 -1.60 17.33 28.32
N LEU A 542 -1.37 16.41 27.37
CA LEU A 542 -2.29 16.21 26.24
C LEU A 542 -3.68 15.77 26.71
N TRP A 543 -3.74 14.92 27.73
CA TRP A 543 -4.99 14.49 28.33
C TRP A 543 -5.74 15.66 28.99
N GLU A 544 -5.07 16.48 29.80
CA GLU A 544 -5.68 17.65 30.46
C GLU A 544 -6.15 18.70 29.45
N LEU A 545 -5.35 18.98 28.42
CA LEU A 545 -5.72 19.91 27.34
C LEU A 545 -6.96 19.43 26.59
N ALA A 546 -7.04 18.13 26.28
CA ALA A 546 -8.21 17.54 25.61
C ALA A 546 -9.51 17.68 26.44
N HIS A 547 -9.41 17.83 27.77
CA HIS A 547 -10.54 17.94 28.69
C HIS A 547 -10.91 19.39 29.04
N LEU A 548 -10.36 20.39 28.35
CA LEU A 548 -10.70 21.79 28.56
C LEU A 548 -12.11 22.12 28.01
N PRO A 549 -13.08 22.57 28.84
CA PRO A 549 -14.46 22.81 28.41
C PRO A 549 -14.64 23.93 27.37
N THR A 550 -13.63 24.75 27.12
CA THR A 550 -13.64 25.83 26.13
C THR A 550 -12.93 25.45 24.81
N LEU A 551 -12.26 24.29 24.76
CA LEU A 551 -11.45 23.92 23.60
C LEU A 551 -12.32 23.45 22.42
N PRO A 552 -12.14 23.97 21.19
CA PRO A 552 -12.85 23.49 19.98
C PRO A 552 -12.63 22.00 19.71
N THR A 553 -13.62 21.36 19.08
CA THR A 553 -13.60 19.91 18.77
C THR A 553 -12.41 19.48 17.91
N SER A 554 -11.96 20.32 16.97
CA SER A 554 -10.79 20.06 16.14
C SER A 554 -9.49 19.98 16.95
N LEU A 555 -9.32 20.84 17.95
CA LEU A 555 -8.15 20.83 18.84
C LEU A 555 -8.20 19.68 19.85
N VAL A 556 -9.40 19.31 20.33
CA VAL A 556 -9.58 18.08 21.15
C VAL A 556 -9.15 16.85 20.36
N GLN A 557 -9.60 16.74 19.10
CA GLN A 557 -9.21 15.64 18.23
C GLN A 557 -7.69 15.61 18.00
N GLN A 558 -7.07 16.75 17.67
CA GLN A 558 -5.61 16.82 17.49
C GLN A 558 -4.84 16.40 18.76
N ALA A 559 -5.30 16.84 19.94
CA ALA A 559 -4.65 16.48 21.21
C ALA A 559 -4.70 14.97 21.46
N LEU A 560 -5.84 14.35 21.18
CA LEU A 560 -6.03 12.90 21.32
C LEU A 560 -5.31 12.09 20.25
N GLU A 561 -5.19 12.61 19.03
CA GLU A 561 -4.38 12.00 17.96
C GLU A 561 -2.89 11.97 18.33
N GLU A 562 -2.33 13.08 18.82
CA GLU A 562 -0.94 13.11 19.30
C GLU A 562 -0.75 12.22 20.55
N HIS A 563 -1.74 12.17 21.44
CA HIS A 563 -1.75 11.27 22.60
C HIS A 563 -1.75 9.79 22.18
N LEU A 564 -2.57 9.41 21.19
CA LEU A 564 -2.53 8.07 20.57
C LEU A 564 -1.20 7.80 19.89
N GLY A 565 -0.62 8.79 19.19
CA GLY A 565 0.66 8.66 18.52
C GLY A 565 1.80 8.28 19.47
N ILE A 566 1.74 8.75 20.71
CA ILE A 566 2.69 8.36 21.78
C ILE A 566 2.34 6.97 22.32
N LEU A 567 1.07 6.72 22.69
CA LEU A 567 0.64 5.44 23.29
C LEU A 567 0.78 4.23 22.35
N SER A 568 0.77 4.46 21.03
CA SER A 568 0.90 3.39 20.03
C SER A 568 2.33 2.90 19.86
N ASP A 569 3.34 3.61 20.37
CA ASP A 569 4.72 3.11 20.42
C ASP A 569 4.83 1.97 21.44
N ALA A 570 5.08 0.75 20.95
CA ALA A 570 5.18 -0.47 21.76
C ALA A 570 6.45 -0.51 22.61
N TYR A 571 7.53 0.14 22.15
CA TYR A 571 8.85 0.06 22.78
C TYR A 571 9.05 1.19 23.81
N ALA A 572 8.47 2.37 23.56
CA ALA A 572 8.61 3.53 24.44
C ALA A 572 7.62 3.54 25.63
N VAL A 573 6.40 3.01 25.46
CA VAL A 573 5.33 3.13 26.46
C VAL A 573 4.94 1.77 27.05
N LYS A 574 5.15 1.63 28.36
CA LYS A 574 4.79 0.43 29.13
C LYS A 574 3.27 0.17 29.12
N GLU A 575 2.90 -1.10 29.14
CA GLU A 575 1.49 -1.54 29.18
C GLU A 575 0.71 -0.97 30.36
N THR A 576 1.34 -0.79 31.51
CA THR A 576 0.72 -0.19 32.71
C THR A 576 0.19 1.21 32.44
N VAL A 577 0.91 2.01 31.64
CA VAL A 577 0.49 3.36 31.25
C VAL A 577 -0.72 3.28 30.32
N LYS A 578 -0.70 2.39 29.31
CA LYS A 578 -1.84 2.17 28.40
C LYS A 578 -3.10 1.75 29.18
N ARG A 579 -2.94 0.83 30.15
CA ARG A 579 -4.03 0.37 31.03
C ARG A 579 -4.61 1.50 31.88
N ASN A 580 -3.76 2.40 32.41
CA ASN A 580 -4.23 3.58 33.15
C ASN A 580 -5.10 4.51 32.29
N TYR A 581 -4.73 4.75 31.02
CA TYR A 581 -5.53 5.59 30.13
C TYR A 581 -6.82 4.92 29.66
N ILE A 582 -6.84 3.58 29.53
CA ILE A 582 -8.09 2.82 29.34
C ILE A 582 -9.05 3.05 30.52
N ILE A 583 -8.54 3.00 31.76
CA ILE A 583 -9.35 3.25 32.96
C ILE A 583 -9.90 4.68 32.95
N LYS A 584 -9.07 5.69 32.63
CA LYS A 584 -9.52 7.08 32.50
C LYS A 584 -10.64 7.24 31.46
N CYS A 585 -10.53 6.61 30.28
CA CYS A 585 -11.59 6.63 29.27
C CYS A 585 -12.89 6.01 29.80
N ILE A 586 -12.80 4.88 30.53
CA ILE A 586 -13.97 4.22 31.14
C ILE A 586 -14.62 5.10 32.20
N GLU A 587 -13.83 5.82 33.00
CA GLU A 587 -14.34 6.76 33.99
C GLU A 587 -15.12 7.90 33.33
N ASP A 588 -14.65 8.44 32.22
CA ASP A 588 -15.35 9.51 31.49
C ASP A 588 -16.68 9.01 30.89
N ILE A 589 -16.72 7.77 30.40
CA ILE A 589 -17.98 7.12 29.96
C ILE A 589 -18.93 6.90 31.15
N LYS A 590 -18.42 6.45 32.30
CA LYS A 590 -19.23 6.22 33.51
C LYS A 590 -19.85 7.51 34.04
N LYS A 591 -19.11 8.63 34.05
CA LYS A 591 -19.62 9.94 34.52
C LYS A 591 -20.91 10.33 33.80
N ALA A 592 -20.98 10.09 32.49
CA ALA A 592 -22.16 10.36 31.67
C ALA A 592 -23.39 9.52 32.07
N SER A 593 -23.18 8.29 32.55
CA SER A 593 -24.27 7.41 32.99
C SER A 593 -24.83 7.78 34.37
N GLN A 594 -24.09 8.55 35.18
CA GLN A 594 -24.40 8.82 36.58
C GLN A 594 -24.96 10.22 36.83
N GLN A 595 -24.69 11.20 35.96
CA GLN A 595 -25.09 12.60 36.18
C GLN A 595 -26.27 12.99 35.28
N SER A 596 -27.31 13.57 35.90
CA SER A 596 -28.53 14.05 35.25
C SER A 596 -28.40 15.46 34.64
N VAL A 597 -27.18 15.99 34.52
CA VAL A 597 -26.93 17.40 34.17
C VAL A 597 -26.13 17.47 32.86
N PRO A 598 -26.49 18.37 31.92
CA PRO A 598 -25.79 18.58 30.66
C PRO A 598 -24.51 19.40 30.86
N GLN A 599 -23.54 18.86 31.60
CA GLN A 599 -22.18 19.41 31.64
C GLN A 599 -21.28 18.65 30.66
N ALA A 600 -20.24 19.30 30.12
CA ALA A 600 -19.39 18.77 29.04
C ALA A 600 -19.05 17.27 29.22
N VAL A 601 -19.75 16.43 28.47
CA VAL A 601 -19.62 14.98 28.52
C VAL A 601 -18.54 14.55 27.53
N TRP A 602 -17.47 13.90 27.99
CA TRP A 602 -16.33 13.50 27.15
C TRP A 602 -16.50 12.10 26.53
N VAL A 603 -17.74 11.63 26.35
CA VAL A 603 -18.04 10.25 25.94
C VAL A 603 -17.55 9.93 24.54
N VAL A 604 -17.84 10.77 23.53
CA VAL A 604 -17.40 10.52 22.15
C VAL A 604 -15.87 10.46 22.06
N PRO A 605 -15.12 11.45 22.59
CA PRO A 605 -13.66 11.38 22.67
C PRO A 605 -13.15 10.14 23.42
N ALA A 606 -13.73 9.83 24.59
CA ALA A 606 -13.32 8.68 25.39
C ALA A 606 -13.57 7.34 24.67
N LEU A 607 -14.68 7.18 23.94
CA LEU A 607 -14.97 5.98 23.15
C LEU A 607 -13.99 5.81 21.99
N ARG A 608 -13.72 6.90 21.25
CA ARG A 608 -12.74 6.87 20.14
C ARG A 608 -11.35 6.51 20.67
N GLN A 609 -10.94 7.14 21.77
CA GLN A 609 -9.65 6.87 22.41
C GLN A 609 -9.57 5.44 22.96
N LEU A 610 -10.61 4.96 23.65
CA LEU A 610 -10.70 3.60 24.18
C LEU A 610 -10.62 2.56 23.07
N HIS A 611 -11.30 2.79 21.95
CA HIS A 611 -11.25 1.93 20.78
C HIS A 611 -9.81 1.79 20.28
N GLU A 612 -9.13 2.90 19.99
CA GLU A 612 -7.81 2.85 19.37
C GLU A 612 -6.71 2.36 20.32
N ILE A 613 -6.75 2.72 21.62
CA ILE A 613 -5.80 2.15 22.60
C ILE A 613 -6.01 0.64 22.71
N THR A 614 -7.25 0.18 22.83
CA THR A 614 -7.55 -1.27 22.95
C THR A 614 -7.14 -2.02 21.69
N ARG A 615 -7.42 -1.46 20.50
CA ARG A 615 -7.00 -2.05 19.22
C ARG A 615 -5.49 -2.13 19.09
N SER A 616 -4.76 -1.07 19.44
CA SER A 616 -3.30 -1.06 19.43
C SER A 616 -2.74 -2.12 20.38
N PHE A 617 -3.31 -2.24 21.58
CA PHE A 617 -2.91 -3.23 22.59
C PHE A 617 -3.09 -4.67 22.08
N ILE A 618 -4.24 -4.97 21.47
CA ILE A 618 -4.55 -6.31 20.94
C ILE A 618 -3.64 -6.66 19.76
N LYS A 619 -3.39 -5.71 18.84
CA LYS A 619 -2.48 -5.93 17.70
C LYS A 619 -1.03 -6.15 18.12
N GLN A 620 -0.57 -5.55 19.22
CA GLN A 620 0.81 -5.72 19.69
C GLN A 620 1.03 -7.08 20.37
N THR A 621 -0.03 -7.67 20.92
CA THR A 621 0.02 -8.91 21.70
C THR A 621 -0.23 -10.14 20.81
N TYR A 622 0.67 -10.42 19.86
CA TYR A 622 0.56 -11.60 18.97
C TYR A 622 0.76 -12.94 19.69
N GLN A 623 1.22 -12.95 20.93
CA GLN A 623 1.33 -14.17 21.74
C GLN A 623 0.00 -14.44 22.45
N LYS A 624 -0.62 -15.59 22.13
CA LYS A 624 -1.96 -16.04 22.58
C LYS A 624 -2.21 -16.07 24.10
N GLN A 625 -1.23 -15.73 24.95
CA GLN A 625 -1.34 -15.87 26.40
C GLN A 625 -1.75 -14.59 27.15
N ASP A 626 -1.57 -13.39 26.61
CA ASP A 626 -1.86 -12.13 27.34
C ASP A 626 -3.13 -11.41 26.87
N LYS A 627 -4.29 -12.09 26.96
CA LYS A 627 -5.62 -11.43 26.87
C LYS A 627 -6.06 -10.76 28.18
N SER A 628 -5.12 -10.41 29.07
CA SER A 628 -5.41 -9.90 30.42
C SER A 628 -6.31 -8.66 30.38
N ILE A 629 -6.07 -7.73 29.45
CA ILE A 629 -6.87 -6.50 29.33
C ILE A 629 -8.29 -6.74 28.85
N ILE A 630 -8.49 -7.71 27.94
CA ILE A 630 -9.83 -8.10 27.49
C ILE A 630 -10.58 -8.74 28.67
N GLN A 631 -9.90 -9.55 29.48
CA GLN A 631 -10.48 -10.14 30.69
C GLN A 631 -10.82 -9.07 31.72
N ASP A 632 -9.98 -8.04 31.90
CA ASP A 632 -10.28 -6.92 32.80
C ASP A 632 -11.49 -6.12 32.34
N LEU A 633 -11.54 -5.76 31.05
CA LEU A 633 -12.67 -5.03 30.45
C LEU A 633 -13.98 -5.83 30.58
N LYS A 634 -13.91 -7.15 30.37
CA LYS A 634 -15.05 -8.06 30.52
C LYS A 634 -15.50 -8.19 31.98
N LYS A 635 -14.58 -8.51 32.89
CA LYS A 635 -14.90 -8.96 34.27
C LYS A 635 -14.94 -7.80 35.28
N ASN A 636 -14.02 -6.85 35.19
CA ASN A 636 -13.91 -5.76 36.16
C ASN A 636 -14.77 -4.55 35.77
N PHE A 637 -14.98 -4.33 34.47
CA PHE A 637 -15.70 -3.15 33.98
C PHE A 637 -17.07 -3.45 33.38
N GLU A 638 -17.45 -4.73 33.20
CA GLU A 638 -18.68 -5.14 32.52
C GLU A 638 -18.90 -4.34 31.21
N ILE A 639 -17.85 -4.19 30.40
CA ILE A 639 -17.77 -3.14 29.37
C ILE A 639 -18.97 -3.14 28.41
N VAL A 640 -19.48 -4.31 27.99
CA VAL A 640 -20.67 -4.41 27.14
C VAL A 640 -21.88 -3.71 27.76
N LYS A 641 -22.14 -3.95 29.05
CA LYS A 641 -23.25 -3.31 29.79
C LYS A 641 -23.02 -1.82 29.99
N LEU A 642 -21.76 -1.41 30.24
CA LEU A 642 -21.42 0.00 30.36
C LEU A 642 -21.71 0.76 29.05
N ILE A 643 -21.29 0.20 27.91
CA ILE A 643 -21.48 0.83 26.59
C ILE A 643 -22.95 0.86 26.19
N THR A 644 -23.70 -0.23 26.37
CA THR A 644 -25.14 -0.21 26.06
C THR A 644 -25.89 0.75 26.98
N GLY A 645 -25.57 0.78 28.28
CA GLY A 645 -26.16 1.73 29.22
C GLY A 645 -25.80 3.20 28.92
N SER A 646 -24.57 3.45 28.48
CA SER A 646 -24.13 4.78 28.03
C SER A 646 -24.88 5.23 26.78
N LEU A 647 -25.10 4.35 25.81
CA LEU A 647 -25.88 4.63 24.61
C LEU A 647 -27.33 5.02 24.96
N VAL A 648 -27.97 4.26 25.85
CA VAL A 648 -29.34 4.58 26.33
C VAL A 648 -29.37 5.93 27.06
N CYS A 649 -28.36 6.24 27.87
CA CYS A 649 -28.25 7.53 28.52
C CYS A 649 -28.09 8.67 27.49
N CYS A 650 -27.24 8.47 26.50
CA CYS A 650 -27.01 9.42 25.41
C CYS A 650 -28.27 9.69 24.61
N HIS A 651 -29.04 8.66 24.24
CA HIS A 651 -30.31 8.80 23.54
C HIS A 651 -31.25 9.74 24.32
N ARG A 652 -31.43 9.47 25.62
CA ARG A 652 -32.24 10.31 26.51
C ARG A 652 -31.74 11.77 26.58
N LEU A 653 -30.42 11.97 26.65
CA LEU A 653 -29.84 13.31 26.64
C LEU A 653 -30.08 14.02 25.30
N ALA A 654 -29.95 13.32 24.18
CA ALA A 654 -30.19 13.86 22.85
C ALA A 654 -31.66 14.25 22.64
N VAL A 655 -32.60 13.42 23.12
CA VAL A 655 -34.04 13.74 23.14
C VAL A 655 -34.32 14.97 24.00
N THR A 656 -33.64 15.09 25.15
CA THR A 656 -33.79 16.28 26.01
C THR A 656 -33.22 17.53 25.33
N ALA A 657 -32.10 17.41 24.61
CA ALA A 657 -31.45 18.50 23.89
C ALA A 657 -32.20 18.95 22.63
N SER A 658 -32.88 18.03 21.92
CA SER A 658 -33.66 18.35 20.72
C SER A 658 -34.96 19.11 21.04
N GLY A 659 -35.47 18.98 22.27
CA GLY A 659 -36.64 19.72 22.74
C GLY A 659 -37.87 19.49 21.87
N ARG A 660 -38.51 20.56 21.39
CA ARG A 660 -39.72 20.47 20.54
C ARG A 660 -39.44 20.22 19.07
N ASN A 661 -38.18 20.27 18.63
CA ASN A 661 -37.82 20.20 17.21
C ASN A 661 -37.67 18.76 16.68
N GLY A 662 -37.87 17.75 17.54
CA GLY A 662 -37.66 16.35 17.20
C GLY A 662 -36.18 15.98 17.12
N LEU A 663 -35.86 14.73 17.46
CA LEU A 663 -34.49 14.24 17.42
C LEU A 663 -34.00 14.09 15.97
N SER A 664 -32.81 14.63 15.68
CA SER A 664 -32.18 14.56 14.35
C SER A 664 -30.69 14.24 14.45
N ALA A 665 -30.08 13.80 13.35
CA ALA A 665 -28.65 13.49 13.26
C ALA A 665 -27.74 14.63 13.77
N SER A 666 -28.09 15.88 13.46
CA SER A 666 -27.31 17.08 13.79
C SER A 666 -27.58 17.65 15.19
N THR A 667 -28.43 17.01 15.99
CA THR A 667 -28.72 17.44 17.37
C THR A 667 -27.44 17.39 18.20
N LEU A 668 -27.03 18.50 18.81
CA LEU A 668 -25.88 18.55 19.70
C LEU A 668 -26.27 18.03 21.09
N VAL A 669 -25.65 16.96 21.55
CA VAL A 669 -26.01 16.31 22.83
C VAL A 669 -25.39 17.02 24.03
N ASP A 670 -24.12 17.42 23.89
CA ASP A 670 -23.28 18.03 24.93
C ASP A 670 -22.78 19.44 24.52
N GLY A 671 -23.34 19.99 23.44
CA GLY A 671 -22.90 21.25 22.83
C GLY A 671 -21.64 21.15 21.96
N ARG A 672 -21.06 19.95 21.79
CA ARG A 672 -19.83 19.71 21.01
C ARG A 672 -20.01 18.68 19.91
N TYR A 673 -20.59 17.53 20.24
CA TYR A 673 -20.75 16.40 19.33
C TYR A 673 -22.21 16.19 18.97
N THR A 674 -22.40 15.80 17.72
CA THR A 674 -23.73 15.50 17.16
C THR A 674 -24.23 14.14 17.65
N TYR A 675 -25.53 13.97 17.66
CA TYR A 675 -26.16 12.71 18.05
C TYR A 675 -25.73 11.54 17.16
N GLN A 676 -25.54 11.77 15.86
CA GLN A 676 -24.98 10.77 14.95
C GLN A 676 -23.57 10.32 15.36
N GLU A 677 -22.69 11.24 15.76
CA GLU A 677 -21.34 10.88 16.23
C GLU A 677 -21.36 10.06 17.52
N TYR A 678 -22.32 10.34 18.40
CA TYR A 678 -22.56 9.56 19.60
C TYR A 678 -22.98 8.12 19.27
N LEU A 679 -24.00 7.93 18.43
CA LEU A 679 -24.43 6.59 18.02
C LEU A 679 -23.31 5.81 17.34
N ASP A 680 -22.64 6.46 16.38
CA ASP A 680 -21.56 5.87 15.62
C ASP A 680 -20.39 5.41 16.52
N SER A 681 -19.97 6.25 17.46
CA SER A 681 -18.86 5.92 18.37
C SER A 681 -19.20 4.75 19.30
N HIS A 682 -20.45 4.66 19.79
CA HIS A 682 -20.87 3.55 20.65
C HIS A 682 -21.00 2.24 19.87
N LEU A 683 -21.71 2.26 18.74
CA LEU A 683 -21.98 1.06 17.93
C LEU A 683 -20.69 0.49 17.32
N ARG A 684 -19.77 1.36 16.86
CA ARG A 684 -18.45 0.94 16.36
C ARG A 684 -17.60 0.28 17.44
N PHE A 685 -17.51 0.89 18.63
CA PHE A 685 -16.73 0.30 19.72
C PHE A 685 -17.35 -1.02 20.22
N LEU A 686 -18.68 -1.09 20.32
CA LEU A 686 -19.37 -2.31 20.73
C LEU A 686 -19.12 -3.46 19.74
N ALA A 687 -19.26 -3.22 18.44
CA ALA A 687 -18.97 -4.22 17.41
C ALA A 687 -17.51 -4.68 17.47
N PHE A 688 -16.56 -3.73 17.52
CA PHE A 688 -15.14 -4.01 17.67
C PHE A 688 -14.85 -4.91 18.88
N PHE A 689 -15.41 -4.56 20.04
CA PHE A 689 -15.12 -5.27 21.27
C PHE A 689 -15.72 -6.68 21.27
N LEU A 690 -16.95 -6.87 20.76
CA LEU A 690 -17.56 -8.20 20.65
C LEU A 690 -16.72 -9.14 19.79
N GLN A 691 -16.24 -8.66 18.64
CA GLN A 691 -15.45 -9.44 17.69
C GLN A 691 -14.08 -9.82 18.26
N GLU A 692 -13.30 -8.84 18.74
CA GLU A 692 -11.95 -9.07 19.23
C GLU A 692 -11.91 -9.86 20.56
N ALA A 693 -12.89 -9.62 21.43
CA ALA A 693 -13.03 -10.36 22.68
C ALA A 693 -13.67 -11.75 22.49
N SER A 694 -14.15 -12.06 21.27
CA SER A 694 -14.91 -13.28 20.95
C SER A 694 -16.07 -13.47 21.92
N LEU A 695 -16.84 -12.40 22.14
CA LEU A 695 -18.00 -12.36 23.03
C LEU A 695 -19.28 -12.28 22.23
N TYR A 696 -20.31 -12.94 22.76
CA TYR A 696 -21.66 -12.79 22.23
C TYR A 696 -22.45 -11.75 23.02
N LEU A 697 -23.28 -10.99 22.30
CA LEU A 697 -24.24 -10.08 22.91
C LEU A 697 -25.43 -10.90 23.45
N VAL A 698 -25.59 -10.89 24.77
CA VAL A 698 -26.69 -11.60 25.45
C VAL A 698 -28.04 -10.92 25.16
N TRP A 699 -29.12 -11.71 25.10
CA TRP A 699 -30.50 -11.25 24.82
C TRP A 699 -30.92 -9.98 25.58
N SER A 700 -30.63 -9.90 26.88
CA SER A 700 -31.01 -8.72 27.69
C SER A 700 -30.44 -7.41 27.15
N ARG A 701 -29.24 -7.44 26.55
CA ARG A 701 -28.58 -6.27 25.97
C ARG A 701 -29.03 -6.01 24.53
N ALA A 702 -29.21 -7.07 23.74
CA ALA A 702 -29.78 -6.96 22.40
C ALA A 702 -31.19 -6.33 22.44
N LYS A 703 -32.01 -6.77 23.39
CA LYS A 703 -33.34 -6.25 23.65
C LYS A 703 -33.32 -4.78 24.08
N GLU A 704 -32.41 -4.40 24.99
CA GLU A 704 -32.23 -3.01 25.45
C GLU A 704 -31.86 -2.08 24.28
N LEU A 705 -30.93 -2.49 23.42
CA LEU A 705 -30.57 -1.72 22.21
C LEU A 705 -31.74 -1.58 21.24
N TRP A 706 -32.46 -2.68 20.98
CA TRP A 706 -33.64 -2.66 20.12
C TRP A 706 -34.74 -1.74 20.66
N GLU A 707 -34.99 -1.79 21.96
CA GLU A 707 -35.99 -0.95 22.61
C GLU A 707 -35.59 0.52 22.62
N CYS A 708 -34.30 0.82 22.73
CA CYS A 708 -33.78 2.18 22.65
C CYS A 708 -33.83 2.78 21.24
N LEU A 709 -33.51 2.00 20.21
CA LEU A 709 -33.26 2.52 18.85
C LEU A 709 -34.36 2.18 17.82
N VAL A 710 -35.28 1.26 18.12
CA VAL A 710 -36.30 0.83 17.14
C VAL A 710 -37.72 1.07 17.65
N THR A 711 -38.04 0.57 18.85
CA THR A 711 -39.42 0.58 19.38
C THR A 711 -39.68 1.65 20.44
N GLY A 712 -38.68 2.45 20.82
CA GLY A 712 -38.81 3.49 21.82
C GLY A 712 -39.74 4.63 21.37
N PRO A 713 -40.36 5.36 22.32
CA PRO A 713 -41.31 6.43 21.99
C PRO A 713 -40.67 7.63 21.28
N ASP A 714 -39.40 7.90 21.56
CA ASP A 714 -38.66 9.06 21.06
C ASP A 714 -37.65 8.69 19.94
N VAL A 715 -37.86 7.56 19.27
CA VAL A 715 -36.98 7.04 18.21
C VAL A 715 -37.16 7.82 16.91
N CYS A 716 -36.06 8.21 16.28
CA CYS A 716 -36.05 8.82 14.95
C CYS A 716 -35.63 7.84 13.85
N GLU A 717 -35.70 8.27 12.58
CA GLU A 717 -35.32 7.43 11.43
C GLU A 717 -33.86 6.97 11.49
N LEU A 718 -32.93 7.86 11.87
CA LEU A 718 -31.51 7.56 12.02
C LEU A 718 -31.26 6.39 12.98
N ASP A 719 -31.96 6.36 14.11
CA ASP A 719 -31.83 5.31 15.12
C ASP A 719 -32.13 3.94 14.53
N ARG A 720 -33.23 3.84 13.77
CA ARG A 720 -33.69 2.60 13.14
C ARG A 720 -32.70 2.14 12.08
N GLU A 721 -32.29 3.04 11.20
CA GLU A 721 -31.35 2.72 10.11
C GLU A 721 -30.01 2.22 10.64
N MET A 722 -29.42 2.94 11.60
CA MET A 722 -28.14 2.54 12.21
C MET A 722 -28.27 1.22 13.00
N CYS A 723 -29.39 1.00 13.70
CA CYS A 723 -29.62 -0.23 14.43
C CYS A 723 -29.81 -1.43 13.50
N PHE A 724 -30.58 -1.27 12.41
CA PHE A 724 -30.77 -2.31 11.40
C PHE A 724 -29.45 -2.69 10.72
N GLU A 725 -28.67 -1.70 10.30
CA GLU A 725 -27.35 -1.94 9.71
C GLU A 725 -26.41 -2.66 10.69
N TRP A 726 -26.41 -2.23 11.96
CA TRP A 726 -25.54 -2.80 12.99
C TRP A 726 -25.86 -4.28 13.27
N PHE A 727 -27.13 -4.63 13.48
CA PHE A 727 -27.53 -6.03 13.68
C PHE A 727 -27.34 -6.89 12.43
N THR A 728 -27.50 -6.32 11.23
CA THR A 728 -27.25 -7.03 9.97
C THR A 728 -25.79 -7.45 9.85
N LYS A 729 -24.85 -6.53 10.12
CA LYS A 729 -23.41 -6.81 10.10
C LYS A 729 -22.97 -7.69 11.26
N GLY A 730 -23.55 -7.48 12.44
CA GLY A 730 -23.20 -8.15 13.70
C GLY A 730 -23.95 -9.45 13.98
N GLN A 731 -24.63 -10.07 13.01
CA GLN A 731 -25.43 -11.28 13.26
C GLN A 731 -24.63 -12.42 13.92
N HIS A 732 -23.35 -12.56 13.57
CA HIS A 732 -22.46 -13.60 14.07
C HIS A 732 -21.94 -13.30 15.49
N ASP A 733 -22.12 -12.07 15.97
CA ASP A 733 -21.81 -11.63 17.33
C ASP A 733 -22.97 -11.94 18.31
N LEU A 734 -24.01 -12.65 17.85
CA LEU A 734 -25.14 -13.14 18.64
C LEU A 734 -25.09 -14.67 18.75
N GLU A 735 -25.46 -15.22 19.91
CA GLU A 735 -25.69 -16.67 20.04
C GLU A 735 -26.93 -17.11 19.25
N SER A 736 -26.99 -18.39 18.85
CA SER A 736 -28.06 -18.91 17.99
C SER A 736 -29.46 -18.73 18.61
N ASP A 737 -29.60 -18.91 19.93
CA ASP A 737 -30.86 -18.68 20.65
C ASP A 737 -31.25 -17.20 20.68
N VAL A 738 -30.28 -16.29 20.86
CA VAL A 738 -30.49 -14.84 20.79
C VAL A 738 -30.93 -14.42 19.39
N GLN A 739 -30.32 -14.97 18.34
CA GLN A 739 -30.74 -14.72 16.96
C GLN A 739 -32.19 -15.15 16.73
N GLN A 740 -32.57 -16.33 17.23
CA GLN A 740 -33.95 -16.82 17.13
C GLN A 740 -34.94 -15.93 17.89
N GLN A 741 -34.60 -15.50 19.11
CA GLN A 741 -35.44 -14.62 19.92
C GLN A 741 -35.60 -13.25 19.26
N LEU A 742 -34.51 -12.65 18.76
CA LEU A 742 -34.56 -11.37 18.06
C LEU A 742 -35.42 -11.46 16.79
N PHE A 743 -35.26 -12.52 16.02
CA PHE A 743 -36.05 -12.76 14.82
C PHE A 743 -37.55 -12.89 15.15
N LYS A 744 -37.92 -13.78 16.07
CA LYS A 744 -39.33 -14.07 16.42
C LYS A 744 -40.01 -12.95 17.18
N GLU A 745 -39.33 -12.36 18.16
CA GLU A 745 -39.95 -11.44 19.10
C GLU A 745 -39.91 -9.98 18.64
N LYS A 746 -38.99 -9.62 17.75
CA LYS A 746 -38.76 -8.24 17.31
C LYS A 746 -38.86 -8.07 15.78
N ILE A 747 -38.02 -8.74 14.99
CA ILE A 747 -37.95 -8.52 13.53
C ILE A 747 -39.27 -8.88 12.83
N LEU A 748 -39.85 -10.06 13.13
CA LEU A 748 -41.13 -10.49 12.54
C LEU A 748 -42.35 -9.67 13.01
N LYS A 749 -42.16 -8.76 13.98
CA LYS A 749 -43.18 -7.84 14.49
C LYS A 749 -43.00 -6.41 13.98
N LEU A 750 -42.02 -6.16 13.11
CA LEU A 750 -41.91 -4.88 12.40
C LEU A 750 -43.15 -4.68 11.52
N GLU A 751 -43.51 -3.43 11.31
CA GLU A 751 -44.63 -3.09 10.43
C GLU A 751 -44.17 -3.09 8.96
N PRO A 752 -44.72 -3.95 8.09
CA PRO A 752 -44.28 -4.08 6.71
C PRO A 752 -44.39 -2.80 5.86
N TYR A 753 -45.29 -1.89 6.21
CA TYR A 753 -45.46 -0.61 5.50
C TYR A 753 -44.45 0.47 5.92
N GLU A 754 -43.71 0.27 7.03
CA GLU A 754 -42.65 1.17 7.51
C GLU A 754 -41.24 0.60 7.28
N ILE A 755 -41.13 -0.55 6.60
CA ILE A 755 -39.84 -1.22 6.41
C ILE A 755 -38.99 -0.45 5.39
N THR A 756 -37.77 -0.13 5.79
CA THR A 756 -36.75 0.48 4.92
C THR A 756 -35.89 -0.60 4.27
N MET A 757 -35.02 -0.22 3.32
CA MET A 757 -34.10 -1.17 2.68
C MET A 757 -33.13 -1.83 3.68
N ASN A 758 -32.68 -1.08 4.70
CA ASN A 758 -31.87 -1.64 5.79
C ASN A 758 -32.69 -2.59 6.67
N GLY A 759 -33.96 -2.25 6.97
CA GLY A 759 -34.88 -3.14 7.68
C GLY A 759 -35.16 -4.44 6.92
N PHE A 760 -35.33 -4.37 5.59
CA PHE A 760 -35.49 -5.53 4.72
C PHE A 760 -34.22 -6.38 4.67
N SER A 761 -33.05 -5.75 4.58
CA SER A 761 -31.75 -6.43 4.62
C SER A 761 -31.55 -7.17 5.93
N LEU A 762 -31.86 -6.53 7.06
CA LEU A 762 -31.86 -7.15 8.38
C LEU A 762 -32.77 -8.39 8.42
N PHE A 763 -34.02 -8.24 7.96
CA PHE A 763 -34.96 -9.34 7.90
C PHE A 763 -34.42 -10.50 7.05
N LYS A 764 -33.93 -10.23 5.83
CA LYS A 764 -33.42 -11.24 4.89
C LYS A 764 -32.25 -12.01 5.51
N THR A 765 -31.29 -11.31 6.09
CA THR A 765 -30.12 -11.90 6.75
C THR A 765 -30.53 -12.83 7.90
N PHE A 766 -31.43 -12.38 8.79
CA PHE A 766 -31.91 -13.22 9.89
C PHE A 766 -32.81 -14.38 9.42
N PHE A 767 -33.65 -14.17 8.41
CA PHE A 767 -34.49 -15.21 7.81
C PHE A 767 -33.62 -16.36 7.30
N GLU A 768 -32.58 -16.06 6.51
CA GLU A 768 -31.70 -17.08 5.94
C GLU A 768 -30.92 -17.79 7.04
N ASN A 769 -30.36 -17.04 7.99
CA ASN A 769 -29.52 -17.59 9.05
C ASN A 769 -30.32 -18.46 10.05
N VAL A 770 -31.49 -18.00 10.54
CA VAL A 770 -32.33 -18.79 11.45
C VAL A 770 -32.81 -20.08 10.79
N ASN A 771 -33.22 -20.03 9.52
CA ASN A 771 -33.65 -21.23 8.81
C ASN A 771 -32.48 -22.17 8.47
N LEU A 772 -31.25 -21.67 8.31
CA LEU A 772 -30.03 -22.49 8.22
C LEU A 772 -29.72 -23.21 9.54
N CYS A 773 -29.75 -22.49 10.66
CA CYS A 773 -29.54 -23.06 11.99
C CYS A 773 -30.57 -24.14 12.33
N ASP A 774 -31.83 -23.95 11.93
CA ASP A 774 -32.92 -24.92 12.14
C ASP A 774 -32.97 -26.03 11.08
N HIS A 775 -31.96 -26.13 10.21
CA HIS A 775 -31.85 -27.13 9.15
C HIS A 775 -33.03 -27.16 8.15
N ARG A 776 -33.76 -26.05 8.01
CA ARG A 776 -34.83 -25.88 7.01
C ARG A 776 -34.25 -25.40 5.67
N LEU A 777 -33.16 -24.63 5.74
CA LEU A 777 -32.28 -24.32 4.61
C LEU A 777 -30.95 -25.09 4.73
N LYS A 778 -30.31 -25.29 3.59
CA LYS A 778 -28.97 -25.87 3.49
C LYS A 778 -28.14 -25.15 2.44
N ARG A 779 -26.87 -24.90 2.72
CA ARG A 779 -25.94 -24.28 1.77
C ARG A 779 -25.44 -25.32 0.75
N GLN A 780 -25.60 -25.02 -0.54
CA GLN A 780 -25.07 -25.80 -1.67
C GLN A 780 -24.25 -24.87 -2.57
N GLY A 781 -22.91 -24.92 -2.43
CA GLY A 781 -22.02 -23.94 -3.08
C GLY A 781 -22.31 -22.53 -2.59
N THR A 782 -22.58 -21.61 -3.52
CA THR A 782 -22.95 -20.22 -3.22
C THR A 782 -24.45 -20.01 -3.02
N GLN A 783 -25.28 -21.03 -3.24
CA GLN A 783 -26.75 -20.94 -3.16
C GLN A 783 -27.31 -21.58 -1.89
N LEU A 784 -28.43 -21.05 -1.40
CA LEU A 784 -29.22 -21.64 -0.31
C LEU A 784 -30.35 -22.46 -0.91
N CYS A 785 -30.45 -23.72 -0.49
CA CYS A 785 -31.51 -24.63 -0.91
C CYS A 785 -32.47 -24.94 0.23
N VAL A 786 -33.75 -25.08 -0.08
CA VAL A 786 -34.79 -25.47 0.88
C VAL A 786 -34.80 -26.99 1.04
N GLU A 787 -34.60 -27.45 2.28
CA GLU A 787 -34.73 -28.85 2.70
C GLU A 787 -36.11 -29.12 3.32
N ARG A 788 -36.75 -28.10 3.91
CA ARG A 788 -38.09 -28.19 4.49
C ARG A 788 -38.94 -26.98 4.11
N LEU A 789 -40.17 -27.21 3.66
CA LEU A 789 -41.09 -26.16 3.17
C LEU A 789 -41.62 -25.24 4.28
N ASP A 790 -41.49 -25.62 5.55
CA ASP A 790 -42.00 -24.86 6.69
C ASP A 790 -41.05 -23.72 7.10
N LEU A 791 -40.57 -22.88 6.18
CA LEU A 791 -39.61 -21.82 6.52
C LEU A 791 -40.22 -20.76 7.47
N GLN A 792 -39.48 -20.40 8.52
CA GLN A 792 -39.89 -19.38 9.48
C GLN A 792 -39.77 -17.99 8.86
N GLY A 793 -40.80 -17.16 9.03
CA GLY A 793 -40.83 -15.80 8.49
C GLY A 793 -41.39 -15.70 7.07
N MET A 794 -41.79 -16.81 6.42
CA MET A 794 -42.40 -16.75 5.08
C MET A 794 -43.65 -15.87 5.04
N ASP A 795 -44.54 -15.98 6.03
CA ASP A 795 -45.73 -15.13 6.12
C ASP A 795 -45.37 -13.63 6.18
N PHE A 796 -44.24 -13.29 6.80
CA PHE A 796 -43.76 -11.92 6.87
C PHE A 796 -43.22 -11.43 5.52
N ILE A 797 -42.52 -12.28 4.73
CA ILE A 797 -42.12 -11.94 3.35
C ILE A 797 -43.34 -11.65 2.48
N TRP A 798 -44.39 -12.47 2.60
CA TRP A 798 -45.66 -12.23 1.92
C TRP A 798 -46.27 -10.90 2.31
N ARG A 799 -46.26 -10.55 3.60
CA ARG A 799 -46.75 -9.23 4.04
C ARG A 799 -45.89 -8.10 3.50
N ILE A 800 -44.55 -8.19 3.54
CA ILE A 800 -43.65 -7.17 2.96
C ILE A 800 -43.97 -6.96 1.48
N ALA A 801 -44.00 -8.04 0.69
CA ALA A 801 -44.27 -7.96 -0.75
C ALA A 801 -45.58 -7.22 -1.06
N MET A 802 -46.61 -7.41 -0.22
CA MET A 802 -47.95 -6.88 -0.47
C MET A 802 -48.19 -5.49 0.15
N GLU A 803 -47.60 -5.21 1.31
CA GLU A 803 -47.96 -4.05 2.14
C GLU A 803 -46.94 -2.90 2.07
N THR A 804 -45.69 -3.15 1.63
CA THR A 804 -44.67 -2.09 1.57
C THR A 804 -44.99 -1.02 0.51
N PRO A 805 -44.81 0.29 0.78
CA PRO A 805 -44.97 1.33 -0.23
C PRO A 805 -43.81 1.38 -1.23
N ASP A 806 -42.65 0.81 -0.90
CA ASP A 806 -41.45 0.84 -1.74
C ASP A 806 -41.46 -0.31 -2.76
N GLU A 807 -41.50 0.03 -4.05
CA GLU A 807 -41.54 -0.95 -5.13
C GLU A 807 -40.27 -1.79 -5.24
N GLU A 808 -39.09 -1.27 -4.90
CA GLU A 808 -37.84 -2.05 -4.93
C GLU A 808 -37.87 -3.15 -3.86
N ILE A 809 -38.29 -2.80 -2.65
CA ILE A 809 -38.45 -3.77 -1.55
C ILE A 809 -39.52 -4.82 -1.90
N ALA A 810 -40.64 -4.39 -2.48
CA ALA A 810 -41.71 -5.30 -2.90
C ALA A 810 -41.20 -6.31 -3.95
N ASN A 811 -40.45 -5.85 -4.94
CA ASN A 811 -39.89 -6.67 -6.01
C ASN A 811 -38.87 -7.69 -5.47
N GLU A 812 -37.99 -7.28 -4.56
CA GLU A 812 -37.05 -8.20 -3.91
C GLU A 812 -37.77 -9.26 -3.06
N ALA A 813 -38.80 -8.86 -2.29
CA ALA A 813 -39.61 -9.79 -1.51
C ALA A 813 -40.36 -10.80 -2.40
N ILE A 814 -40.93 -10.35 -3.53
CA ILE A 814 -41.54 -11.21 -4.56
C ILE A 814 -40.52 -12.24 -5.07
N GLN A 815 -39.28 -11.79 -5.36
CA GLN A 815 -38.23 -12.69 -5.83
C GLN A 815 -37.87 -13.72 -4.76
N LEU A 816 -37.73 -13.33 -3.49
CA LEU A 816 -37.47 -14.27 -2.39
C LEU A 816 -38.59 -15.32 -2.24
N ILE A 817 -39.86 -14.90 -2.39
CA ILE A 817 -41.00 -15.83 -2.38
C ILE A 817 -40.85 -16.87 -3.50
N ILE A 818 -40.56 -16.45 -4.74
CA ILE A 818 -40.37 -17.38 -5.88
C ILE A 818 -39.18 -18.31 -5.62
N THR A 819 -38.04 -17.75 -5.19
CA THR A 819 -36.81 -18.48 -4.92
C THR A 819 -37.02 -19.59 -3.89
N TYR A 820 -37.60 -19.28 -2.73
CA TYR A 820 -37.79 -20.25 -1.65
C TYR A 820 -39.05 -21.11 -1.80
N SER A 821 -39.98 -20.76 -2.69
CA SER A 821 -41.15 -21.60 -2.98
C SER A 821 -40.90 -22.66 -4.05
N TYR A 822 -39.97 -22.43 -5.00
CA TYR A 822 -39.69 -23.41 -6.06
C TYR A 822 -38.26 -23.42 -6.58
N THR A 823 -37.69 -22.27 -6.95
CA THR A 823 -36.41 -22.22 -7.71
C THR A 823 -35.27 -22.92 -6.98
N ASN A 824 -35.15 -22.68 -5.67
CA ASN A 824 -34.09 -23.23 -4.82
C ASN A 824 -34.54 -24.41 -3.95
N LEU A 825 -35.62 -25.11 -4.30
CA LEU A 825 -35.95 -26.36 -3.61
C LEU A 825 -34.89 -27.44 -3.89
N ASN A 826 -34.64 -28.31 -2.90
CA ASN A 826 -33.85 -29.52 -3.11
C ASN A 826 -34.46 -30.33 -4.29
N PRO A 827 -33.65 -30.82 -5.27
CA PRO A 827 -34.16 -31.59 -6.41
C PRO A 827 -35.06 -32.77 -6.03
N LYS A 828 -34.84 -33.38 -4.86
CA LYS A 828 -35.71 -34.44 -4.34
C LYS A 828 -37.16 -33.99 -4.10
N MET A 829 -37.36 -32.73 -3.71
CA MET A 829 -38.67 -32.15 -3.42
C MET A 829 -39.42 -31.74 -4.69
N LYS A 830 -38.70 -31.48 -5.79
CA LYS A 830 -39.29 -31.15 -7.11
C LYS A 830 -39.91 -32.36 -7.81
N LYS A 831 -39.79 -33.57 -7.26
CA LYS A 831 -40.40 -34.79 -7.82
C LYS A 831 -41.92 -34.72 -7.91
N ASP A 832 -42.56 -34.00 -6.99
CA ASP A 832 -44.00 -33.71 -7.02
C ASP A 832 -44.23 -32.21 -7.28
N SER A 833 -43.70 -31.72 -8.41
CA SER A 833 -43.81 -30.31 -8.82
C SER A 833 -45.27 -29.85 -8.94
N VAL A 834 -46.17 -30.72 -9.39
CA VAL A 834 -47.59 -30.43 -9.53
C VAL A 834 -48.23 -30.06 -8.19
N SER A 835 -47.94 -30.80 -7.11
CA SER A 835 -48.44 -30.44 -5.78
C SER A 835 -47.93 -29.09 -5.29
N LEU A 836 -46.66 -28.77 -5.57
CA LEU A 836 -46.01 -27.52 -5.21
C LEU A 836 -46.64 -26.33 -5.94
N HIS A 837 -46.84 -26.45 -7.25
CA HIS A 837 -47.52 -25.43 -8.05
C HIS A 837 -48.96 -25.22 -7.60
N LYS A 838 -49.72 -26.30 -7.35
CA LYS A 838 -51.09 -26.21 -6.82
C LYS A 838 -51.14 -25.47 -5.49
N LYS A 839 -50.21 -25.79 -4.57
CA LYS A 839 -50.13 -25.12 -3.27
C LYS A 839 -49.84 -23.62 -3.43
N PHE A 840 -48.83 -23.27 -4.23
CA PHE A 840 -48.46 -21.88 -4.48
C PHE A 840 -49.61 -21.08 -5.10
N ILE A 841 -50.24 -21.63 -6.14
CA ILE A 841 -51.38 -20.99 -6.83
C ILE A 841 -52.56 -20.83 -5.87
N ALA A 842 -52.85 -21.84 -5.04
CA ALA A 842 -53.90 -21.74 -4.03
C ALA A 842 -53.61 -20.66 -2.98
N ASP A 843 -52.35 -20.52 -2.55
CA ASP A 843 -51.93 -19.48 -1.61
C ASP A 843 -52.05 -18.06 -2.21
N CYS A 844 -51.71 -17.89 -3.50
CA CYS A 844 -51.97 -16.67 -4.26
C CYS A 844 -53.47 -16.39 -4.38
N TYR A 845 -54.25 -17.39 -4.80
CA TYR A 845 -55.70 -17.27 -4.99
C TYR A 845 -56.41 -16.87 -3.70
N LYS A 846 -56.09 -17.51 -2.58
CA LYS A 846 -56.67 -17.20 -1.26
C LYS A 846 -56.39 -15.74 -0.85
N ARG A 847 -55.20 -15.22 -1.14
CA ARG A 847 -54.83 -13.82 -0.85
C ARG A 847 -55.52 -12.85 -1.79
N LEU A 848 -55.67 -13.24 -3.05
CA LEU A 848 -56.37 -12.47 -4.08
C LEU A 848 -57.86 -12.36 -3.75
N GLU A 849 -58.49 -13.46 -3.35
CA GLU A 849 -59.88 -13.51 -2.90
C GLU A 849 -60.09 -12.65 -1.64
N ALA A 850 -59.17 -12.69 -0.68
CA ALA A 850 -59.24 -11.86 0.52
C ALA A 850 -59.10 -10.36 0.21
N ALA A 851 -58.22 -9.99 -0.74
CA ALA A 851 -58.07 -8.61 -1.19
C ALA A 851 -59.31 -8.13 -1.98
N SER A 852 -59.81 -8.96 -2.89
CA SER A 852 -60.98 -8.70 -3.76
C SER A 852 -62.29 -8.61 -2.96
N SER A 853 -62.53 -9.54 -2.03
CA SER A 853 -63.73 -9.53 -1.18
C SER A 853 -63.83 -8.28 -0.31
N ALA A 854 -62.68 -7.70 0.09
CA ALA A 854 -62.63 -6.46 0.84
C ALA A 854 -62.96 -5.22 -0.03
N LEU A 855 -62.77 -5.29 -1.35
CA LEU A 855 -63.28 -4.28 -2.30
C LEU A 855 -64.81 -4.39 -2.50
N GLY A 856 -65.38 -5.59 -2.32
CA GLY A 856 -66.78 -5.95 -2.58
C GLY A 856 -67.82 -5.64 -1.49
N GLY A 857 -67.52 -4.82 -0.46
CA GLY A 857 -68.54 -4.31 0.49
C GLY A 857 -69.67 -3.52 -0.20
N PRO A 858 -70.87 -3.34 0.41
CA PRO A 858 -72.17 -3.22 -0.26
C PRO A 858 -72.32 -1.91 -1.05
N THR A 859 -71.69 -1.88 -2.22
CA THR A 859 -71.74 -0.77 -3.18
C THR A 859 -72.47 -1.17 -4.46
N LEU A 860 -72.83 -2.46 -4.59
CA LEU A 860 -73.59 -2.99 -5.73
C LEU A 860 -75.11 -2.82 -5.57
N THR A 861 -75.65 -2.84 -4.35
CA THR A 861 -77.10 -2.67 -4.08
C THR A 861 -77.57 -1.21 -4.09
N HIS A 862 -76.67 -0.22 -3.96
CA HIS A 862 -77.03 1.20 -3.99
C HIS A 862 -77.04 1.81 -5.39
N ALA A 863 -76.31 1.24 -6.35
CA ALA A 863 -76.32 1.70 -7.75
C ALA A 863 -77.68 1.46 -8.43
N VAL A 864 -78.32 0.33 -8.13
CA VAL A 864 -79.66 -0.01 -8.66
C VAL A 864 -80.75 0.85 -8.01
N THR A 865 -80.59 1.25 -6.75
CA THR A 865 -81.60 2.04 -6.02
C THR A 865 -81.52 3.56 -6.33
N LYS A 866 -80.35 4.06 -6.75
CA LYS A 866 -80.14 5.50 -7.05
C LYS A 866 -80.50 5.87 -8.49
N ALA A 867 -80.48 4.92 -9.42
CA ALA A 867 -81.00 5.11 -10.78
C ALA A 867 -82.53 5.31 -10.79
N THR A 868 -83.27 4.74 -9.82
CA THR A 868 -84.74 4.87 -9.73
C THR A 868 -85.20 6.16 -9.01
N LYS A 869 -84.34 6.82 -8.22
CA LYS A 869 -84.69 8.07 -7.51
C LYS A 869 -84.25 9.36 -8.21
N MET A 870 -83.43 9.29 -9.26
CA MET A 870 -82.96 10.47 -10.01
C MET A 870 -83.90 10.94 -11.14
N LEU A 871 -85.11 10.38 -11.27
CA LEU A 871 -86.10 10.83 -12.25
C LEU A 871 -87.07 11.91 -11.74
N THR A 872 -86.97 12.35 -10.49
CA THR A 872 -87.85 13.41 -9.95
C THR A 872 -87.13 14.30 -8.94
N ALA A 873 -86.68 15.48 -9.37
CA ALA A 873 -86.81 16.76 -8.66
C ALA A 873 -85.88 17.83 -9.24
N THR A 874 -86.51 18.83 -9.84
CA THR A 874 -86.00 20.15 -10.21
C THR A 874 -85.92 21.09 -8.99
N ALA A 875 -85.09 22.14 -9.12
CA ALA A 875 -85.07 23.43 -8.38
C ALA A 875 -84.02 23.62 -7.25
N MET A 876 -82.96 24.38 -7.58
CA MET A 876 -82.55 25.72 -7.06
C MET A 876 -82.38 25.97 -5.52
N PRO A 877 -81.58 26.99 -5.09
CA PRO A 877 -80.44 26.86 -4.15
C PRO A 877 -80.64 27.65 -2.83
N THR A 878 -79.64 27.66 -1.90
CA THR A 878 -79.12 28.85 -1.11
C THR A 878 -78.25 28.45 0.12
N VAL A 879 -76.96 28.81 0.05
CA VAL A 879 -76.02 29.49 1.00
C VAL A 879 -75.79 29.01 2.47
N ALA A 880 -74.52 28.59 2.67
CA ALA A 880 -73.55 28.79 3.78
C ALA A 880 -73.76 28.20 5.20
N THR A 881 -72.78 27.38 5.63
CA THR A 881 -71.84 27.78 6.69
C THR A 881 -70.53 26.97 6.59
N SER A 882 -69.44 27.66 6.92
CA SER A 882 -68.02 27.30 6.87
C SER A 882 -67.62 25.97 7.50
N VAL A 883 -66.89 25.13 6.76
CA VAL A 883 -65.83 24.27 7.29
C VAL A 883 -64.64 24.35 6.35
N GLN A 884 -63.49 24.66 6.95
CA GLN A 884 -62.17 24.69 6.31
C GLN A 884 -61.86 23.35 5.63
N SER A 885 -61.29 23.43 4.43
CA SER A 885 -60.86 22.32 3.61
C SER A 885 -59.80 21.44 4.30
N PRO A 886 -59.94 20.11 4.30
CA PRO A 886 -58.84 19.17 4.28
C PRO A 886 -58.71 18.61 2.86
N SER A 887 -57.92 19.28 2.03
CA SER A 887 -57.40 18.71 0.80
C SER A 887 -56.30 17.69 1.13
N ARG A 888 -56.38 16.51 0.50
CA ARG A 888 -55.44 15.36 0.54
C ARG A 888 -55.65 14.29 1.63
N TYR A 889 -56.87 13.81 1.84
CA TYR A 889 -57.10 12.45 2.34
C TYR A 889 -58.48 11.98 1.85
N ARG A 890 -58.57 11.66 0.55
CA ARG A 890 -59.75 11.01 -0.02
C ARG A 890 -59.33 10.13 -1.20
N GLY A 891 -58.66 9.01 -0.90
CA GLY A 891 -58.25 8.01 -1.89
C GLY A 891 -57.62 6.72 -1.32
N GLY A 892 -57.71 6.46 -0.01
CA GLY A 892 -56.76 5.54 0.65
C GLY A 892 -57.15 4.05 0.78
N PHE A 893 -58.42 3.66 0.68
CA PHE A 893 -58.80 2.26 0.93
C PHE A 893 -58.92 1.39 -0.33
N GLY A 894 -59.32 1.97 -1.47
CA GLY A 894 -59.37 1.27 -2.76
C GLY A 894 -57.97 1.08 -3.37
N SER A 895 -57.17 2.13 -3.39
CA SER A 895 -55.84 2.16 -4.03
C SER A 895 -54.84 1.15 -3.43
N THR A 896 -54.72 1.06 -2.09
CA THR A 896 -53.80 0.07 -1.46
C THR A 896 -54.23 -1.38 -1.72
N LYS A 897 -55.54 -1.66 -1.81
CA LYS A 897 -56.03 -3.01 -2.13
C LYS A 897 -55.80 -3.37 -3.60
N LEU A 898 -55.89 -2.40 -4.51
CA LEU A 898 -55.54 -2.57 -5.91
C LEU A 898 -54.04 -2.87 -6.08
N VAL A 899 -53.15 -2.17 -5.36
CA VAL A 899 -51.71 -2.48 -5.35
C VAL A 899 -51.42 -3.90 -4.88
N ILE A 900 -52.12 -4.38 -3.83
CA ILE A 900 -51.99 -5.78 -3.39
C ILE A 900 -52.44 -6.75 -4.48
N ILE A 901 -53.57 -6.48 -5.15
CA ILE A 901 -54.07 -7.30 -6.26
C ILE A 901 -53.06 -7.33 -7.40
N GLU A 902 -52.56 -6.16 -7.83
CA GLU A 902 -51.55 -6.02 -8.88
C GLU A 902 -50.29 -6.83 -8.55
N ARG A 903 -49.77 -6.69 -7.33
CA ARG A 903 -48.57 -7.42 -6.89
C ARG A 903 -48.79 -8.93 -6.77
N LEU A 904 -49.98 -9.39 -6.39
CA LEU A 904 -50.33 -10.81 -6.40
C LEU A 904 -50.38 -11.38 -7.82
N LEU A 905 -50.94 -10.61 -8.77
CA LEU A 905 -50.98 -10.98 -10.18
C LEU A 905 -49.56 -11.00 -10.76
N LEU A 906 -48.75 -9.98 -10.48
CA LEU A 906 -47.35 -9.90 -10.89
C LEU A 906 -46.52 -11.06 -10.31
N LEU A 907 -46.73 -11.42 -9.04
CA LEU A 907 -46.06 -12.56 -8.42
C LEU A 907 -46.45 -13.88 -9.10
N ALA A 908 -47.74 -14.07 -9.40
CA ALA A 908 -48.21 -15.27 -10.10
C ALA A 908 -47.63 -15.34 -11.54
N GLU A 909 -47.63 -14.23 -12.27
CA GLU A 909 -47.04 -14.11 -13.59
C GLU A 909 -45.54 -14.43 -13.55
N ARG A 910 -44.77 -13.74 -12.70
CA ARG A 910 -43.32 -13.95 -12.56
C ARG A 910 -43.00 -15.37 -12.13
N TYR A 911 -43.79 -15.97 -11.25
CA TYR A 911 -43.62 -17.37 -10.87
C TYR A 911 -43.77 -18.31 -12.07
N VAL A 912 -44.82 -18.13 -12.88
CA VAL A 912 -45.05 -18.93 -14.09
C VAL A 912 -43.90 -18.74 -15.09
N ILE A 913 -43.58 -17.48 -15.43
CA ILE A 913 -42.52 -17.15 -16.39
C ILE A 913 -41.16 -17.71 -15.94
N THR A 914 -40.76 -17.47 -14.70
CA THR A 914 -39.45 -17.89 -14.17
C THR A 914 -39.25 -19.40 -14.26
N ILE A 915 -40.30 -20.17 -14.01
CA ILE A 915 -40.22 -21.64 -14.00
C ILE A 915 -40.36 -22.21 -15.40
N GLU A 916 -41.26 -21.67 -16.22
CA GLU A 916 -41.44 -22.11 -17.60
C GLU A 916 -40.24 -21.74 -18.49
N ASP A 917 -39.51 -20.66 -18.18
CA ASP A 917 -38.25 -20.30 -18.85
C ASP A 917 -37.14 -21.34 -18.63
N LEU A 918 -37.24 -22.17 -17.58
CA LEU A 918 -36.32 -23.30 -17.37
C LEU A 918 -36.64 -24.50 -18.25
N TYR A 919 -37.80 -24.51 -18.94
CA TYR A 919 -38.20 -25.57 -19.84
C TYR A 919 -37.62 -25.35 -21.24
N SER A 920 -36.67 -26.20 -21.63
CA SER A 920 -35.90 -26.05 -22.87
C SER A 920 -36.44 -26.85 -24.07
N PHE A 921 -37.49 -27.64 -23.88
CA PHE A 921 -38.06 -28.47 -24.96
C PHE A 921 -39.18 -27.74 -25.72
N PRO A 922 -39.45 -28.12 -26.98
CA PRO A 922 -40.61 -27.61 -27.71
C PRO A 922 -41.93 -27.86 -26.96
N ARG A 923 -42.78 -26.84 -26.90
CA ARG A 923 -44.09 -26.87 -26.24
C ARG A 923 -45.17 -27.34 -27.21
N THR A 924 -45.99 -28.32 -26.81
CA THR A 924 -47.23 -28.70 -27.53
C THR A 924 -48.47 -28.05 -26.93
N ILE A 925 -48.43 -27.79 -25.62
CA ILE A 925 -49.39 -26.99 -24.87
C ILE A 925 -48.86 -25.56 -24.83
N LEU A 926 -49.29 -24.78 -25.81
CA LEU A 926 -48.84 -23.40 -25.99
C LEU A 926 -49.21 -22.55 -24.76
N PRO A 927 -48.29 -21.73 -24.25
CA PRO A 927 -48.64 -20.70 -23.27
C PRO A 927 -49.65 -19.73 -23.91
N HIS A 928 -50.53 -19.13 -23.11
CA HIS A 928 -51.63 -18.29 -23.59
C HIS A 928 -51.18 -17.21 -24.59
N GLY A 929 -50.03 -16.55 -24.36
CA GLY A 929 -49.49 -15.53 -25.25
C GLY A 929 -49.06 -16.05 -26.63
N ALA A 930 -48.83 -17.35 -26.79
CA ALA A 930 -48.45 -17.99 -28.05
C ALA A 930 -49.62 -18.72 -28.76
N SER A 931 -50.80 -18.80 -28.13
CA SER A 931 -51.94 -19.53 -28.67
C SER A 931 -52.82 -18.71 -29.63
N PHE A 932 -52.48 -17.44 -29.86
CA PHE A 932 -53.18 -16.55 -30.79
C PHE A 932 -52.19 -15.62 -31.49
N ASN A 933 -52.54 -15.22 -32.71
CA ASN A 933 -51.70 -14.31 -33.51
C ASN A 933 -51.68 -12.92 -32.87
N GLY A 934 -50.48 -12.36 -32.75
CA GLY A 934 -50.27 -11.00 -32.29
C GLY A 934 -50.55 -9.96 -33.37
N HIS A 935 -50.11 -8.72 -33.17
CA HIS A 935 -50.14 -7.74 -34.26
C HIS A 935 -49.15 -8.17 -35.37
N PRO A 936 -49.43 -7.90 -36.65
CA PRO A 936 -48.49 -8.16 -37.74
C PRO A 936 -47.15 -7.49 -37.49
N VAL A 937 -46.07 -8.16 -37.90
CA VAL A 937 -44.68 -7.69 -37.83
C VAL A 937 -43.96 -8.19 -39.09
N ALA A 938 -43.33 -7.30 -39.84
CA ALA A 938 -42.43 -7.65 -40.94
C ALA A 938 -40.97 -7.60 -40.46
N LEU A 939 -40.19 -8.65 -40.73
CA LEU A 939 -38.76 -8.71 -40.39
C LEU A 939 -37.90 -8.71 -41.65
N HIS A 940 -36.94 -7.79 -41.76
CA HIS A 940 -36.00 -7.73 -42.87
C HIS A 940 -34.78 -8.60 -42.59
N ILE A 941 -34.67 -9.75 -43.24
CA ILE A 941 -33.57 -10.70 -43.06
C ILE A 941 -32.47 -10.43 -44.08
N THR A 942 -31.26 -10.15 -43.59
CA THR A 942 -30.04 -10.04 -44.42
C THR A 942 -29.16 -11.27 -44.17
N TYR A 943 -29.02 -12.12 -45.18
CA TYR A 943 -28.16 -13.30 -45.10
C TYR A 943 -26.72 -12.93 -45.45
N GLU A 944 -25.82 -12.95 -44.46
CA GLU A 944 -24.49 -12.37 -44.59
C GLU A 944 -23.59 -13.14 -45.58
N SER A 945 -23.79 -14.45 -45.72
CA SER A 945 -22.95 -15.30 -46.56
C SER A 945 -23.13 -15.04 -48.07
N THR A 946 -24.33 -14.66 -48.52
CA THR A 946 -24.60 -14.34 -49.93
C THR A 946 -24.95 -12.87 -50.17
N LYS A 947 -25.16 -12.10 -49.09
CA LYS A 947 -25.72 -10.74 -49.07
C LYS A 947 -27.16 -10.64 -49.61
N ASP A 948 -27.88 -11.76 -49.68
CA ASP A 948 -29.28 -11.76 -50.07
C ASP A 948 -30.16 -11.19 -48.95
N THR A 949 -31.17 -10.39 -49.31
CA THR A 949 -32.13 -9.82 -48.39
C THR A 949 -33.55 -10.27 -48.72
N PHE A 950 -34.33 -10.70 -47.73
CA PHE A 950 -35.75 -11.03 -47.89
C PHE A 950 -36.56 -10.57 -46.69
N THR A 951 -37.86 -10.33 -46.88
CA THR A 951 -38.77 -9.96 -45.79
C THR A 951 -39.54 -11.18 -45.34
N LEU A 952 -39.61 -11.39 -44.01
CA LEU A 952 -40.39 -12.44 -43.40
C LEU A 952 -41.63 -11.85 -42.70
N GLU A 953 -42.81 -12.21 -43.19
CA GLU A 953 -44.09 -11.84 -42.58
C GLU A 953 -44.37 -12.72 -41.35
N THR A 954 -44.59 -12.07 -40.20
CA THR A 954 -44.82 -12.72 -38.90
C THR A 954 -45.79 -11.88 -38.04
N HIS A 955 -45.94 -12.23 -36.77
CA HIS A 955 -46.73 -11.48 -35.79
C HIS A 955 -46.01 -11.45 -34.44
N SER A 956 -46.34 -10.46 -33.62
CA SER A 956 -45.67 -10.20 -32.34
C SER A 956 -45.68 -11.38 -31.36
N ASN A 957 -46.66 -12.28 -31.45
CA ASN A 957 -46.77 -13.47 -30.62
C ASN A 957 -46.09 -14.73 -31.21
N GLU A 958 -45.32 -14.61 -32.29
CA GLU A 958 -44.60 -15.73 -32.87
C GLU A 958 -43.28 -15.96 -32.12
N THR A 959 -42.86 -17.22 -31.98
CA THR A 959 -41.65 -17.56 -31.24
C THR A 959 -40.39 -17.42 -32.09
N ILE A 960 -39.24 -17.09 -31.47
CA ILE A 960 -37.95 -17.03 -32.17
C ILE A 960 -37.60 -18.37 -32.83
N GLY A 961 -37.97 -19.51 -32.23
CA GLY A 961 -37.77 -20.82 -32.83
C GLY A 961 -38.54 -20.99 -34.14
N SER A 962 -39.78 -20.48 -34.23
CA SER A 962 -40.55 -20.47 -35.48
C SER A 962 -39.90 -19.59 -36.54
N ILE A 963 -39.39 -18.42 -36.15
CA ILE A 963 -38.65 -17.52 -37.05
C ILE A 963 -37.38 -18.18 -37.57
N ARG A 964 -36.61 -18.83 -36.70
CA ARG A 964 -35.41 -19.59 -37.07
C ARG A 964 -35.73 -20.72 -38.04
N TRP A 965 -36.83 -21.42 -37.83
CA TRP A 965 -37.31 -22.46 -38.73
C TRP A 965 -37.71 -21.92 -40.10
N LYS A 966 -38.49 -20.83 -40.16
CA LYS A 966 -38.87 -20.16 -41.41
C LYS A 966 -37.66 -19.65 -42.21
N ILE A 967 -36.66 -19.12 -41.51
CA ILE A 967 -35.39 -18.71 -42.13
C ILE A 967 -34.62 -19.92 -42.66
N ALA A 968 -34.55 -21.01 -41.90
CA ALA A 968 -33.89 -22.24 -42.30
C ALA A 968 -34.54 -22.87 -43.55
N GLU A 969 -35.87 -22.86 -43.61
CA GLU A 969 -36.66 -23.29 -44.77
C GLU A 969 -36.35 -22.42 -45.99
N HIS A 970 -36.36 -21.09 -45.83
CA HIS A 970 -36.05 -20.15 -46.91
C HIS A 970 -34.60 -20.25 -47.41
N LEU A 971 -33.65 -20.59 -46.52
CA LEU A 971 -32.23 -20.77 -46.85
C LEU A 971 -31.87 -22.21 -47.23
N SER A 972 -32.82 -23.15 -47.20
CA SER A 972 -32.61 -24.58 -47.45
C SER A 972 -31.46 -25.20 -46.66
N CYS A 973 -31.35 -24.87 -45.37
CA CYS A 973 -30.32 -25.41 -44.47
C CYS A 973 -30.91 -25.97 -43.16
N PRO A 974 -30.19 -26.82 -42.42
CA PRO A 974 -30.65 -27.28 -41.11
C PRO A 974 -30.88 -26.10 -40.14
N VAL A 975 -31.95 -26.16 -39.34
CA VAL A 975 -32.30 -25.12 -38.35
C VAL A 975 -31.15 -24.85 -37.38
N ASP A 976 -30.40 -25.90 -37.02
CA ASP A 976 -29.23 -25.83 -36.13
C ASP A 976 -28.09 -24.97 -36.69
N ASN A 977 -28.04 -24.81 -38.02
CA ASN A 977 -27.00 -24.03 -38.69
C ASN A 977 -27.36 -22.54 -38.80
N VAL A 978 -28.60 -22.14 -38.46
CA VAL A 978 -29.08 -20.76 -38.58
C VAL A 978 -28.79 -19.96 -37.30
N GLN A 979 -27.88 -19.00 -37.42
CA GLN A 979 -27.61 -18.01 -36.37
C GLN A 979 -28.28 -16.68 -36.72
N ILE A 980 -29.17 -16.21 -35.85
CA ILE A 980 -29.88 -14.93 -35.99
C ILE A 980 -29.19 -13.89 -35.11
N PHE A 981 -28.86 -12.75 -35.69
CA PHE A 981 -28.31 -11.59 -35.02
C PHE A 981 -29.33 -10.45 -35.07
N ALA A 982 -29.66 -9.91 -33.90
CA ALA A 982 -30.51 -8.74 -33.73
C ALA A 982 -29.72 -7.69 -32.93
N ASN A 983 -29.60 -6.47 -33.45
CA ASN A 983 -28.86 -5.36 -32.81
C ASN A 983 -27.44 -5.78 -32.35
N ASP A 984 -26.65 -6.40 -33.25
CA ASP A 984 -25.29 -6.93 -33.00
C ASP A 984 -25.18 -8.04 -31.92
N SER A 985 -26.31 -8.56 -31.43
CA SER A 985 -26.34 -9.66 -30.45
C SER A 985 -26.87 -10.96 -31.07
N VAL A 986 -26.22 -12.09 -30.77
CA VAL A 986 -26.66 -13.40 -31.25
C VAL A 986 -27.83 -13.92 -30.40
N LEU A 987 -28.93 -14.29 -31.07
CA LEU A 987 -30.06 -14.96 -30.42
C LEU A 987 -29.77 -16.45 -30.34
N THR A 988 -29.30 -16.87 -29.16
CA THR A 988 -29.02 -18.26 -28.84
C THR A 988 -30.29 -19.11 -28.78
N MET A 989 -30.17 -20.41 -29.08
CA MET A 989 -31.31 -21.34 -29.17
C MET A 989 -32.09 -21.50 -27.86
N ASN A 990 -31.50 -21.20 -26.71
CA ASN A 990 -32.20 -21.16 -25.42
C ASN A 990 -33.28 -20.05 -25.34
N ARG A 991 -33.32 -19.12 -26.31
CA ARG A 991 -34.36 -18.09 -26.43
C ARG A 991 -35.44 -18.46 -27.44
N ASP A 992 -35.39 -19.63 -28.07
CA ASP A 992 -36.32 -20.01 -29.14
C ASP A 992 -37.79 -20.11 -28.69
N GLN A 993 -38.04 -20.26 -27.39
CA GLN A 993 -39.39 -20.27 -26.82
C GLN A 993 -39.95 -18.87 -26.52
N LYS A 994 -39.13 -17.80 -26.62
CA LYS A 994 -39.56 -16.43 -26.39
C LYS A 994 -40.33 -15.89 -27.58
N LEU A 995 -41.37 -15.09 -27.30
CA LEU A 995 -42.15 -14.39 -28.33
C LEU A 995 -41.39 -13.16 -28.82
N LEU A 996 -41.65 -12.74 -30.06
CA LEU A 996 -41.10 -11.50 -30.61
C LEU A 996 -41.43 -10.27 -29.75
N SER A 997 -42.66 -10.20 -29.23
CA SER A 997 -43.12 -9.15 -28.31
C SER A 997 -42.35 -9.11 -26.99
N GLN A 998 -41.97 -10.28 -26.45
CA GLN A 998 -41.20 -10.39 -25.21
C GLN A 998 -39.75 -9.92 -25.37
N LEU A 999 -39.22 -9.97 -26.59
CA LEU A 999 -37.87 -9.53 -26.92
C LEU A 999 -37.84 -8.10 -27.49
N GLY A 1000 -38.99 -7.42 -27.52
CA GLY A 1000 -39.10 -6.03 -27.95
C GLY A 1000 -38.88 -5.82 -29.45
N PHE A 1001 -39.20 -6.83 -30.28
CA PHE A 1001 -39.10 -6.68 -31.72
C PHE A 1001 -40.13 -5.69 -32.25
N SER A 1002 -39.68 -4.78 -33.11
CA SER A 1002 -40.54 -3.81 -33.79
C SER A 1002 -40.84 -4.23 -35.22
N ASP A 1003 -41.85 -3.60 -35.81
CA ASP A 1003 -42.13 -3.72 -37.24
C ASP A 1003 -40.95 -3.21 -38.08
N GLU A 1004 -40.72 -3.82 -39.23
CA GLU A 1004 -39.63 -3.56 -40.18
C GLU A 1004 -38.20 -3.68 -39.59
N GLN A 1005 -38.03 -4.47 -38.53
CA GLN A 1005 -36.73 -4.66 -37.89
C GLN A 1005 -35.78 -5.49 -38.78
N SER A 1006 -34.54 -5.02 -38.91
CA SER A 1006 -33.48 -5.70 -39.66
C SER A 1006 -32.74 -6.73 -38.81
N LEU A 1007 -32.62 -7.95 -39.32
CA LEU A 1007 -31.91 -9.07 -38.71
C LEU A 1007 -30.82 -9.58 -39.64
N THR A 1008 -29.65 -9.88 -39.09
CA THR A 1008 -28.56 -10.50 -39.86
C THR A 1008 -28.52 -11.99 -39.57
N VAL A 1009 -28.43 -12.82 -40.60
CA VAL A 1009 -28.39 -14.27 -40.47
C VAL A 1009 -27.09 -14.83 -41.02
N LYS A 1010 -26.48 -15.78 -40.29
CA LYS A 1010 -25.32 -16.55 -40.74
C LYS A 1010 -25.65 -18.03 -40.77
N SER A 1011 -25.14 -18.74 -41.78
CA SER A 1011 -25.10 -20.20 -41.77
C SER A 1011 -23.68 -20.66 -41.46
N SER A 1012 -23.56 -21.67 -40.59
CA SER A 1012 -22.27 -22.33 -40.34
C SER A 1012 -22.04 -23.39 -41.43
N GLY A 1013 -21.15 -23.11 -42.39
CA GLY A 1013 -20.94 -23.96 -43.57
C GLY A 1013 -20.03 -25.18 -43.33
N THR A 1014 -20.43 -26.35 -43.85
CA THR A 1014 -19.55 -27.49 -44.14
C THR A 1014 -19.07 -27.42 -45.61
N GLY A 1015 -17.76 -27.63 -45.84
CA GLY A 1015 -17.09 -27.47 -47.13
C GLY A 1015 -17.48 -28.42 -48.28
N THR A 1016 -17.00 -28.05 -49.48
CA THR A 1016 -17.35 -28.39 -50.88
C THR A 1016 -17.31 -29.87 -51.36
N PRO A 1017 -18.01 -30.21 -52.48
CA PRO A 1017 -18.17 -31.57 -53.03
C PRO A 1017 -17.22 -31.92 -54.21
N SER A 1018 -16.99 -33.22 -54.47
CA SER A 1018 -16.33 -33.72 -55.71
C SER A 1018 -16.71 -35.18 -56.06
N GLY A 1019 -17.47 -35.34 -57.16
CA GLY A 1019 -17.42 -36.38 -58.20
C GLY A 1019 -17.57 -37.88 -57.87
N SER A 1020 -18.66 -38.51 -58.36
CA SER A 1020 -18.69 -39.46 -59.49
C SER A 1020 -19.83 -40.50 -59.42
N SER A 1021 -20.62 -40.55 -60.51
CA SER A 1021 -21.25 -41.72 -61.14
C SER A 1021 -22.54 -42.34 -60.59
N GLU A 1022 -23.53 -42.34 -61.47
CA GLU A 1022 -24.90 -42.84 -61.35
C GLU A 1022 -25.01 -44.36 -61.15
N SER A 1023 -25.97 -44.79 -60.33
CA SER A 1023 -26.91 -45.86 -60.71
C SER A 1023 -28.21 -45.73 -59.92
N SER A 1024 -29.31 -45.79 -60.66
CA SER A 1024 -30.68 -45.65 -60.19
C SER A 1024 -31.06 -46.79 -59.25
N ALA A 1025 -31.40 -46.47 -58.01
CA ALA A 1025 -32.22 -47.31 -57.14
C ALA A 1025 -33.01 -46.43 -56.17
N SER A 1026 -34.32 -46.42 -56.35
CA SER A 1026 -35.30 -45.99 -55.38
C SER A 1026 -35.10 -46.76 -54.07
N ALA A 1027 -34.72 -46.06 -53.01
CA ALA A 1027 -34.84 -46.54 -51.63
C ALA A 1027 -35.17 -45.36 -50.72
N SER A 1028 -36.37 -45.40 -50.19
CA SER A 1028 -36.79 -44.75 -48.95
C SER A 1028 -35.76 -44.97 -47.84
N SER A 1029 -35.29 -43.88 -47.22
CA SER A 1029 -34.52 -43.89 -45.98
C SER A 1029 -34.77 -42.54 -45.28
N SER A 1030 -35.54 -42.51 -44.20
CA SER A 1030 -35.14 -42.81 -42.82
C SER A 1030 -35.02 -41.52 -42.00
N SER A 1031 -36.17 -40.98 -41.62
CA SER A 1031 -36.33 -40.03 -40.52
C SER A 1031 -36.29 -40.80 -39.19
N SER A 1032 -35.09 -41.04 -38.65
CA SER A 1032 -34.96 -41.77 -37.39
C SER A 1032 -33.78 -41.28 -36.56
N SER A 1033 -33.90 -40.08 -36.01
CA SER A 1033 -33.08 -39.60 -34.88
C SER A 1033 -33.75 -38.55 -33.97
N ALA A 1034 -35.07 -38.34 -34.06
CA ALA A 1034 -35.81 -37.38 -33.22
C ALA A 1034 -37.04 -37.98 -32.50
N VAL A 1035 -36.99 -39.25 -32.10
CA VAL A 1035 -38.01 -39.84 -31.22
C VAL A 1035 -37.44 -40.05 -29.82
N PHE A 1036 -37.10 -38.94 -29.15
CA PHE A 1036 -37.13 -38.92 -27.70
C PHE A 1036 -38.60 -38.90 -27.26
N ASN A 1037 -38.99 -39.81 -26.36
CA ASN A 1037 -40.36 -40.09 -25.90
C ASN A 1037 -41.31 -38.86 -25.85
N SER A 1038 -42.16 -38.69 -26.87
CA SER A 1038 -43.16 -37.61 -26.91
C SER A 1038 -44.14 -37.65 -25.74
N ALA A 1039 -44.43 -38.86 -25.21
CA ALA A 1039 -45.30 -39.03 -24.05
C ALA A 1039 -44.66 -38.50 -22.74
N TYR A 1040 -43.36 -38.69 -22.55
CA TYR A 1040 -42.63 -38.21 -21.37
C TYR A 1040 -42.44 -36.69 -21.40
N ALA A 1041 -42.17 -36.12 -22.58
CA ALA A 1041 -42.13 -34.68 -22.79
C ALA A 1041 -43.49 -34.02 -22.50
N LEU A 1042 -44.59 -34.63 -22.98
CA LEU A 1042 -45.95 -34.15 -22.71
C LEU A 1042 -46.33 -34.25 -21.22
N GLU A 1043 -45.85 -35.26 -20.51
CA GLU A 1043 -46.07 -35.41 -19.06
C GLU A 1043 -45.32 -34.35 -18.25
N GLN A 1044 -44.09 -34.01 -18.64
CA GLN A 1044 -43.36 -32.87 -18.07
C GLN A 1044 -44.03 -31.53 -18.39
N GLU A 1045 -44.54 -31.36 -19.61
CA GLU A 1045 -45.25 -30.15 -20.02
C GLU A 1045 -46.54 -29.95 -19.21
N LYS A 1046 -47.29 -31.02 -18.91
CA LYS A 1046 -48.46 -30.97 -18.00
C LYS A 1046 -48.12 -30.58 -16.56
N ALA A 1047 -46.87 -30.73 -16.16
CA ALA A 1047 -46.39 -30.36 -14.84
C ALA A 1047 -45.94 -28.88 -14.74
N LEU A 1048 -45.98 -28.11 -15.83
CA LEU A 1048 -45.63 -26.70 -15.83
C LEU A 1048 -46.69 -25.85 -15.12
N PRO A 1049 -46.28 -24.78 -14.40
CA PRO A 1049 -47.18 -24.04 -13.52
C PRO A 1049 -48.34 -23.35 -14.25
N GLY A 1050 -48.13 -22.81 -15.45
CA GLY A 1050 -49.21 -22.21 -16.25
C GLY A 1050 -50.23 -23.24 -16.73
N VAL A 1051 -49.77 -24.45 -17.05
CA VAL A 1051 -50.64 -25.58 -17.43
C VAL A 1051 -51.42 -26.10 -16.22
N VAL A 1052 -50.78 -26.23 -15.06
CA VAL A 1052 -51.44 -26.60 -13.79
C VAL A 1052 -52.49 -25.56 -13.39
N MET A 1053 -52.17 -24.26 -13.53
CA MET A 1053 -53.07 -23.16 -13.26
C MET A 1053 -54.34 -23.24 -14.13
N ALA A 1054 -54.17 -23.51 -15.42
CA ALA A 1054 -55.28 -23.58 -16.38
C ALA A 1054 -56.16 -24.82 -16.19
N LEU A 1055 -55.57 -25.98 -15.88
CA LEU A 1055 -56.29 -27.25 -15.82
C LEU A 1055 -56.95 -27.54 -14.48
N VAL A 1056 -56.42 -27.03 -13.37
CA VAL A 1056 -56.79 -27.51 -12.03
C VAL A 1056 -57.28 -26.42 -11.08
N CYS A 1057 -56.95 -25.15 -11.31
CA CYS A 1057 -57.10 -24.11 -10.28
C CYS A 1057 -58.29 -23.15 -10.49
N ASN A 1058 -59.13 -23.32 -11.53
CA ASN A 1058 -60.33 -22.51 -11.80
C ASN A 1058 -60.11 -20.97 -11.64
N VAL A 1059 -58.95 -20.48 -12.06
CA VAL A 1059 -58.51 -19.09 -11.77
C VAL A 1059 -59.14 -18.07 -12.72
N PHE A 1060 -59.60 -18.51 -13.90
CA PHE A 1060 -60.07 -17.65 -14.98
C PHE A 1060 -61.31 -16.82 -14.62
N GLU A 1061 -62.22 -17.35 -13.81
CA GLU A 1061 -63.42 -16.61 -13.37
C GLU A 1061 -63.02 -15.38 -12.53
N MET A 1062 -62.07 -15.56 -11.60
CA MET A 1062 -61.53 -14.47 -10.79
C MET A 1062 -60.76 -13.47 -11.65
N LEU A 1063 -59.88 -13.93 -12.55
CA LEU A 1063 -59.12 -13.06 -13.45
C LEU A 1063 -60.05 -12.22 -14.34
N TYR A 1064 -61.15 -12.81 -14.83
CA TYR A 1064 -62.17 -12.10 -15.60
C TYR A 1064 -62.92 -11.06 -14.75
N GLN A 1065 -63.26 -11.39 -13.50
CA GLN A 1065 -63.86 -10.42 -12.57
C GLN A 1065 -62.92 -9.24 -12.28
N LEU A 1066 -61.62 -9.50 -12.09
CA LEU A 1066 -60.61 -8.48 -11.86
C LEU A 1066 -60.35 -7.62 -13.10
N ALA A 1067 -60.40 -8.18 -14.31
CA ALA A 1067 -60.27 -7.44 -15.56
C ALA A 1067 -61.40 -6.42 -15.79
N ASN A 1068 -62.54 -6.59 -15.13
CA ASN A 1068 -63.67 -5.66 -15.17
C ASN A 1068 -63.61 -4.57 -14.08
N LEU A 1069 -62.53 -4.51 -13.28
CA LEU A 1069 -62.31 -3.42 -12.32
C LEU A 1069 -61.83 -2.17 -13.08
N ASP A 1070 -62.78 -1.31 -13.46
CA ASP A 1070 -62.48 0.00 -14.05
C ASP A 1070 -62.04 1.00 -12.96
N GLU A 1071 -60.81 1.53 -13.09
CA GLU A 1071 -60.41 2.78 -12.44
C GLU A 1071 -60.32 3.87 -13.52
N PRO A 1072 -60.95 5.04 -13.36
CA PRO A 1072 -60.68 6.17 -14.24
C PRO A 1072 -59.21 6.58 -14.04
N ARG A 1073 -58.39 6.34 -15.06
CA ARG A 1073 -56.97 6.72 -15.14
C ARG A 1073 -56.72 8.18 -14.76
#